data_AF-A0A8S9WML1-F1
#
_entry.id   AF-A0A8S9WML1-F1
#
_cell.length_a   1.000
_cell.length_b   1.000
_cell.length_c   1.000
_cell.angle_alpha   90.00
_cell.angle_beta   90.00
_cell.angle_gamma   90.00
#
_symmetry.space_group_name_H-M   'P 1'
#
loop_
_entity.id
_entity.type
_entity.pdbx_description
1 polymer ?
#
loop_
_entity_poly.entity_id
_entity_poly.type
_entity_poly.pdbx_seq_one_letter_code
_entity_poly.pdbx_strand_id
1 'polypeptide(L)'
;ENWDADHIRFLVNENATKANIRDAIQWMANEASAEDTCIFYFTGHGKNCRDLNGDENDGLDELISTFYNEVILDDELEKWLGEVKAQKKVAILDACYSGGVLTPHQIEDEASDTFDLGGFASDLEKANCHVLASCQANESSSDVDGLNNGIFTYYIVQGLWGAADENDDARISVRELYDYSYTKTVEFQEIVLNQEEEPQHPLLWPEEDTAKNVYLITLKKSVPKEIKVPDDYRTIQEAVEAAMPGDVIEVSTGFYNENVIINKPLAVNAPHQDSVIQAADTSLPCMLITVDNTSISGLSCQKGSYGIWLMKSNNGCISNCSCSNNEDYGIFLASSENNSLSHNNCSNNEEHGIFLASSENNSLSHNNCSNNEQCGILLYDSRNNSLSHSTCLNNDRCGIVLDSSGSNSILNSTCSNNEGGIILKSSTNNTLTGNTANLNEQYHGIALIASNNNGIIDNNASNNFQCGIALFESSNNNAIIRNTASNNENGIHLYFSKCNTLRNNLMYGNRYNFGVDSYSDFENDIDTSNTVDGKTIYYWIDRQDEQIPDDAGVVVVVNSMNITVRDLTLTNNRQGVLFAYTLNSKIENVTALNNWDGIRLMSSSNNTLMNNNVLGNDCDGIWLWDSSNYNLLTSNTVRNNNYSGIRVEESNSNKIYLNNFINNNDTVHSENSTNIWNTTEEIPYTYSGFTYTNHMGNYWIDYTDIDSDSNGIWDNPYIIDSDRDYQPLVMPGENYFAAPKTVLDTGQPANPYPSIMGCHTGTIKTNHTIIATKLYTYHCEDTGGHTE
;
A
#
# COMPACT_ATOMS: atom_id res chain seq x y z
N GLU A 1 -38.50 26.27 14.74
CA GLU A 1 -39.55 25.28 15.09
C GLU A 1 -39.51 24.79 16.54
N ASN A 2 -38.36 24.78 17.22
CA ASN A 2 -38.28 24.42 18.66
C ASN A 2 -38.74 25.54 19.60
N TRP A 3 -38.73 26.79 19.13
CA TRP A 3 -39.10 27.99 19.89
C TRP A 3 -40.20 28.75 19.13
N ASP A 4 -41.18 29.27 19.85
CA ASP A 4 -42.24 30.10 19.27
C ASP A 4 -41.70 31.50 18.97
N ALA A 5 -42.02 32.04 17.79
CA ALA A 5 -41.47 33.33 17.34
C ALA A 5 -41.78 34.49 18.31
N ASP A 6 -42.94 34.45 18.98
CA ASP A 6 -43.35 35.47 19.95
C ASP A 6 -42.48 35.45 21.23
N HIS A 7 -41.77 34.35 21.49
CA HIS A 7 -40.80 34.17 22.59
C HIS A 7 -39.37 34.56 22.20
N ILE A 8 -39.18 35.16 21.02
CA ILE A 8 -37.86 35.59 20.56
C ILE A 8 -37.86 37.10 20.36
N ARG A 9 -36.79 37.76 20.81
CA ARG A 9 -36.46 39.13 20.43
C ARG A 9 -35.16 39.11 19.68
N PHE A 10 -35.25 39.34 18.37
CA PHE A 10 -34.11 39.29 17.46
C PHE A 10 -33.68 40.70 17.09
N LEU A 11 -32.46 41.09 17.47
CA LEU A 11 -31.88 42.40 17.21
C LEU A 11 -30.63 42.21 16.34
N VAL A 12 -30.61 42.86 15.18
CA VAL A 12 -29.49 42.79 14.23
C VAL A 12 -29.07 44.18 13.76
N ASN A 13 -27.77 44.34 13.50
CA ASN A 13 -27.17 45.57 12.96
C ASN A 13 -27.59 46.83 13.75
N GLU A 14 -28.09 47.85 13.05
CA GLU A 14 -28.56 49.12 13.63
C GLU A 14 -29.63 49.00 14.72
N ASN A 15 -30.30 47.85 14.84
CA ASN A 15 -31.29 47.60 15.89
C ASN A 15 -30.68 47.00 17.16
N ALA A 16 -29.45 46.47 17.11
CA ALA A 16 -28.74 45.92 18.25
C ALA A 16 -27.99 47.03 19.03
N THR A 17 -28.73 48.05 19.49
CA THR A 17 -28.21 49.12 20.35
C THR A 17 -28.24 48.72 21.82
N LYS A 18 -27.44 49.37 22.67
CA LYS A 18 -27.43 49.08 24.13
C LYS A 18 -28.81 49.23 24.76
N ALA A 19 -29.56 50.26 24.36
CA ALA A 19 -30.92 50.49 24.83
C ALA A 19 -31.88 49.36 24.43
N ASN A 20 -31.84 48.93 23.16
CA ASN A 20 -32.73 47.88 22.68
C ASN A 20 -32.40 46.51 23.30
N ILE A 21 -31.12 46.21 23.53
CA ILE A 21 -30.69 44.98 24.21
C ILE A 21 -31.22 44.97 25.64
N ARG A 22 -31.08 46.08 26.38
CA ARG A 22 -31.64 46.22 27.72
C ARG A 22 -33.16 46.06 27.73
N ASP A 23 -33.86 46.71 26.80
CA ASP A 23 -35.32 46.60 26.69
C ASP A 23 -35.76 45.14 26.39
N ALA A 24 -35.00 44.41 25.59
CA ALA A 24 -35.24 42.99 25.33
C ALA A 24 -35.03 42.11 26.58
N ILE A 25 -33.98 42.35 27.36
CA ILE A 25 -33.77 41.63 28.63
C ILE A 25 -34.85 41.99 29.65
N GLN A 26 -35.29 43.25 29.71
CA GLN A 26 -36.41 43.66 30.56
C GLN A 26 -37.74 43.03 30.13
N TRP A 27 -37.97 42.90 28.83
CA TRP A 27 -39.10 42.12 28.31
C TRP A 27 -39.03 40.68 28.82
N MET A 28 -37.87 40.04 28.76
CA MET A 28 -37.65 38.69 29.28
C MET A 28 -37.92 38.61 30.79
N ALA A 29 -37.46 39.60 31.58
CA ALA A 29 -37.69 39.66 33.03
C ALA A 29 -39.17 39.80 33.41
N ASN A 30 -39.96 40.45 32.56
CA ASN A 30 -41.38 40.64 32.79
C ASN A 30 -42.23 39.42 32.40
N GLU A 31 -41.88 38.77 31.29
CA GLU A 31 -42.68 37.66 30.73
C GLU A 31 -42.27 36.28 31.28
N ALA A 32 -40.99 36.06 31.60
CA ALA A 32 -40.51 34.75 32.04
C ALA A 32 -40.97 34.38 33.46
N SER A 33 -41.33 33.11 33.62
CA SER A 33 -41.60 32.46 34.90
C SER A 33 -40.35 31.77 35.45
N ALA A 34 -40.42 31.31 36.70
CA ALA A 34 -39.30 30.61 37.34
C ALA A 34 -38.91 29.28 36.66
N GLU A 35 -39.86 28.62 35.99
CA GLU A 35 -39.68 27.32 35.36
C GLU A 35 -39.17 27.40 33.91
N ASP A 36 -39.15 28.60 33.33
CA ASP A 36 -38.71 28.81 31.95
C ASP A 36 -37.17 28.69 31.84
N THR A 37 -36.70 28.34 30.65
CA THR A 37 -35.28 28.45 30.28
C THR A 37 -35.12 29.72 29.46
N CYS A 38 -34.35 30.67 29.97
CA CYS A 38 -34.08 31.94 29.31
C CYS A 38 -32.69 31.92 28.68
N ILE A 39 -32.61 32.27 27.38
CA ILE A 39 -31.33 32.35 26.67
C ILE A 39 -31.07 33.79 26.24
N PHE A 40 -29.89 34.28 26.57
CA PHE A 40 -29.30 35.47 25.98
C PHE A 40 -28.19 35.04 25.02
N TYR A 41 -28.34 35.35 23.73
CA TYR A 41 -27.32 35.07 22.72
C TYR A 41 -26.77 36.38 22.17
N PHE A 42 -25.45 36.51 22.15
CA PHE A 42 -24.75 37.67 21.59
C PHE A 42 -23.64 37.21 20.66
N THR A 43 -23.55 37.85 19.49
CA THR A 43 -22.41 37.74 18.58
C THR A 43 -21.97 39.14 18.15
N GLY A 44 -20.66 39.41 18.19
CA GLY A 44 -20.11 40.72 17.85
C GLY A 44 -18.70 40.95 18.41
N HIS A 45 -18.30 42.22 18.52
CA HIS A 45 -16.97 42.57 19.03
C HIS A 45 -16.92 42.53 20.57
N GLY A 46 -15.91 41.86 21.12
CA GLY A 46 -15.52 41.94 22.53
C GLY A 46 -14.21 42.73 22.71
N LYS A 47 -14.06 43.42 23.85
CA LYS A 47 -12.84 44.15 24.26
C LYS A 47 -12.74 44.15 25.79
N ASN A 48 -11.64 44.71 26.30
CA ASN A 48 -11.48 45.01 27.73
C ASN A 48 -11.27 46.53 27.89
N CYS A 49 -11.77 47.13 28.97
CA CYS A 49 -11.49 48.52 29.35
C CYS A 49 -10.99 48.60 30.80
N ARG A 50 -10.65 49.79 31.30
CA ARG A 50 -10.05 49.93 32.64
C ARG A 50 -11.16 49.91 33.71
N ASP A 51 -11.04 49.01 34.68
CA ASP A 51 -11.97 48.86 35.82
C ASP A 51 -12.20 50.20 36.55
N LEU A 52 -13.47 50.52 36.77
CA LEU A 52 -13.95 51.76 37.37
C LEU A 52 -14.55 51.61 38.78
N ASN A 53 -14.84 50.38 39.23
CA ASN A 53 -15.50 50.07 40.52
C ASN A 53 -14.62 49.27 41.49
N GLY A 54 -13.52 48.68 41.02
CA GLY A 54 -12.50 48.05 41.87
C GLY A 54 -12.89 46.66 42.37
N ASP A 55 -13.82 46.00 41.71
CA ASP A 55 -14.17 44.59 41.90
C ASP A 55 -13.33 43.64 41.05
N GLU A 56 -12.57 44.16 40.08
CA GLU A 56 -11.66 43.37 39.26
C GLU A 56 -10.21 43.47 39.69
N ASN A 57 -9.57 42.31 39.90
CA ASN A 57 -8.21 42.24 40.44
C ASN A 57 -7.12 42.46 39.36
N ASP A 58 -7.43 42.34 38.07
CA ASP A 58 -6.51 42.66 36.96
C ASP A 58 -6.57 44.15 36.55
N GLY A 59 -7.58 44.86 37.06
CA GLY A 59 -7.84 46.27 36.80
C GLY A 59 -8.49 46.56 35.44
N LEU A 60 -9.13 45.57 34.81
CA LEU A 60 -9.85 45.69 33.55
C LEU A 60 -11.29 45.14 33.65
N ASP A 61 -12.28 45.85 33.07
CA ASP A 61 -13.64 45.33 32.87
C ASP A 61 -13.75 44.69 31.48
N GLU A 62 -14.40 43.53 31.36
CA GLU A 62 -14.75 42.98 30.04
C GLU A 62 -16.00 43.63 29.47
N LEU A 63 -16.03 43.77 28.15
CA LEU A 63 -17.17 44.38 27.48
C LEU A 63 -17.50 43.77 26.14
N ILE A 64 -18.80 43.76 25.86
CA ILE A 64 -19.35 43.53 24.52
C ILE A 64 -19.73 44.87 23.88
N SER A 65 -19.38 45.02 22.60
CA SER A 65 -19.61 46.24 21.84
C SER A 65 -20.79 46.07 20.88
N THR A 66 -21.73 47.00 20.96
CA THR A 66 -22.90 47.09 20.08
C THR A 66 -22.57 47.76 18.75
N PHE A 67 -23.52 47.79 17.81
CA PHE A 67 -23.33 48.29 16.44
C PHE A 67 -22.78 49.73 16.34
N TYR A 68 -23.14 50.62 17.28
CA TYR A 68 -22.63 52.01 17.31
C TYR A 68 -21.40 52.19 18.23
N ASN A 69 -20.70 51.10 18.56
CA ASN A 69 -19.63 51.06 19.57
C ASN A 69 -20.10 51.51 20.97
N GLU A 70 -21.38 51.33 21.30
CA GLU A 70 -21.84 51.48 22.70
C GLU A 70 -21.41 50.24 23.47
N VAL A 71 -20.91 50.45 24.69
CA VAL A 71 -20.30 49.44 25.55
C VAL A 71 -21.33 48.91 26.54
N ILE A 72 -21.44 47.58 26.67
CA ILE A 72 -22.13 46.90 27.77
C ILE A 72 -21.07 46.17 28.60
N LEU A 73 -20.94 46.57 29.86
CA LEU A 73 -20.07 45.89 30.83
C LEU A 73 -20.74 44.60 31.31
N ASP A 74 -19.93 43.60 31.65
CA ASP A 74 -20.32 42.41 32.43
C ASP A 74 -21.28 42.73 33.58
N ASP A 75 -20.94 43.68 34.45
CA ASP A 75 -21.75 44.15 35.58
C ASP A 75 -23.14 44.65 35.19
N GLU A 76 -23.21 45.37 34.07
CA GLU A 76 -24.48 45.87 33.57
C GLU A 76 -25.34 44.71 33.08
N LEU A 77 -24.74 43.72 32.43
CA LEU A 77 -25.42 42.54 31.93
C LEU A 77 -25.81 41.59 33.06
N GLU A 78 -24.94 41.37 34.05
CA GLU A 78 -25.17 40.62 35.30
C GLU A 78 -26.41 41.16 35.99
N LYS A 79 -26.46 42.47 36.21
CA LYS A 79 -27.61 43.12 36.82
C LYS A 79 -28.89 42.95 36.03
N TRP A 80 -28.85 43.11 34.70
CA TRP A 80 -30.04 42.96 33.86
C TRP A 80 -30.55 41.51 33.83
N LEU A 81 -29.65 40.53 33.76
CA LEU A 81 -30.01 39.11 33.82
C LEU A 81 -30.41 38.65 35.23
N GLY A 82 -29.93 39.33 36.27
CA GLY A 82 -30.35 39.16 37.66
C GLY A 82 -31.81 39.56 37.90
N GLU A 83 -32.35 40.49 37.10
CA GLU A 83 -33.77 40.87 37.14
C GLU A 83 -34.70 39.79 36.53
N VAL A 84 -34.15 38.84 35.74
CA VAL A 84 -34.93 37.76 35.11
C VAL A 84 -35.24 36.67 36.12
N LYS A 85 -36.54 36.37 36.28
CA LYS A 85 -37.08 35.43 37.29
C LYS A 85 -36.80 33.96 37.02
N ALA A 86 -36.44 33.61 35.79
CA ALA A 86 -36.15 32.24 35.40
C ALA A 86 -35.01 31.66 36.24
N GLN A 87 -35.18 30.43 36.74
CA GLN A 87 -34.14 29.72 37.48
C GLN A 87 -33.07 29.13 36.55
N LYS A 88 -33.40 28.96 35.25
CA LYS A 88 -32.49 28.47 34.23
C LYS A 88 -32.19 29.60 33.26
N LYS A 89 -30.99 30.16 33.35
CA LYS A 89 -30.52 31.25 32.50
C LYS A 89 -29.24 30.82 31.82
N VAL A 90 -29.14 31.06 30.52
CA VAL A 90 -27.98 30.69 29.72
C VAL A 90 -27.56 31.89 28.87
N ALA A 91 -26.31 32.30 28.99
CA ALA A 91 -25.69 33.29 28.12
C ALA A 91 -24.78 32.56 27.13
N ILE A 92 -24.97 32.79 25.84
CA ILE A 92 -24.11 32.26 24.78
C ILE A 92 -23.44 33.46 24.11
N LEU A 93 -22.12 33.52 24.17
CA LEU A 93 -21.33 34.68 23.81
C LEU A 93 -20.31 34.30 22.73
N ASP A 94 -20.52 34.81 21.53
CA ASP A 94 -19.57 34.68 20.42
C ASP A 94 -18.90 36.02 20.13
N ALA A 95 -17.83 36.29 20.90
CA ALA A 95 -17.06 37.52 20.85
C ALA A 95 -15.62 37.26 21.29
N CYS A 96 -14.66 38.03 20.76
CA CYS A 96 -13.27 37.99 21.21
C CYS A 96 -13.19 38.23 22.73
N TYR A 97 -12.32 37.49 23.43
CA TYR A 97 -12.12 37.58 24.88
C TYR A 97 -13.36 37.25 25.75
N SER A 98 -14.41 36.64 25.17
CA SER A 98 -15.68 36.34 25.85
C SER A 98 -15.58 35.36 27.02
N GLY A 99 -14.47 34.62 27.12
CA GLY A 99 -14.24 33.65 28.20
C GLY A 99 -14.04 34.28 29.57
N GLY A 100 -13.41 35.46 29.65
CA GLY A 100 -13.19 36.25 30.89
C GLY A 100 -12.44 35.55 32.06
N VAL A 101 -12.34 34.22 32.09
CA VAL A 101 -11.86 33.44 33.23
C VAL A 101 -10.54 32.76 32.86
N LEU A 102 -9.47 33.01 33.62
CA LEU A 102 -8.23 32.23 33.56
C LEU A 102 -8.37 31.00 34.47
N THR A 103 -8.31 29.79 33.90
CA THR A 103 -8.30 28.56 34.71
C THR A 103 -6.90 28.29 35.31
N PRO A 104 -6.79 27.62 36.49
CA PRO A 104 -5.54 27.52 37.26
C PRO A 104 -4.40 26.65 36.66
N HIS A 105 -4.44 26.27 35.38
CA HIS A 105 -3.49 25.31 34.79
C HIS A 105 -2.53 25.89 33.75
N GLN A 106 -2.49 27.21 33.54
CA GLN A 106 -1.62 27.82 32.53
C GLN A 106 -0.60 28.84 33.06
N ILE A 107 -0.19 28.77 34.33
CA ILE A 107 0.91 29.61 34.85
C ILE A 107 1.94 28.75 35.59
N GLU A 108 2.90 28.20 34.86
CA GLU A 108 4.24 27.91 35.41
C GLU A 108 5.10 29.18 35.26
N ASP A 109 5.04 30.08 36.23
CA ASP A 109 6.21 30.53 37.01
C ASP A 109 5.93 31.81 37.84
N GLU A 110 6.45 31.76 39.07
CA GLU A 110 6.68 32.84 40.04
C GLU A 110 5.48 33.55 40.73
N ALA A 111 5.19 33.00 41.91
CA ALA A 111 4.96 33.69 43.19
C ALA A 111 3.68 34.52 43.40
N SER A 112 3.00 34.14 44.50
CA SER A 112 2.11 34.94 45.34
C SER A 112 0.63 34.93 44.94
N ASP A 113 -0.16 34.49 45.92
CA ASP A 113 -1.59 34.71 46.13
C ASP A 113 -2.57 34.08 45.14
N THR A 114 -3.59 33.45 45.73
CA THR A 114 -4.79 32.98 45.05
C THR A 114 -5.51 34.17 44.44
N PHE A 115 -5.34 34.37 43.13
CA PHE A 115 -6.04 35.38 42.35
C PHE A 115 -7.33 34.77 41.80
N ASP A 116 -8.43 35.07 42.48
CA ASP A 116 -9.77 35.10 41.92
C ASP A 116 -9.84 36.42 41.11
N LEU A 117 -9.80 36.33 39.79
CA LEU A 117 -9.86 37.46 38.86
C LEU A 117 -11.22 37.33 38.18
N GLY A 118 -12.13 38.25 38.48
CA GLY A 118 -13.47 38.26 37.93
C GLY A 118 -13.38 38.40 36.42
N GLY A 119 -14.33 37.74 35.79
CA GLY A 119 -14.33 37.54 34.37
C GLY A 119 -15.76 37.60 33.92
N PHE A 120 -16.00 38.09 32.71
CA PHE A 120 -17.34 38.20 32.12
C PHE A 120 -18.24 36.96 32.38
N ALA A 121 -17.69 35.74 32.36
CA ALA A 121 -18.43 34.53 32.64
C ALA A 121 -18.75 34.29 34.14
N SER A 122 -17.84 34.65 35.06
CA SER A 122 -18.01 34.48 36.51
C SER A 122 -18.94 35.55 37.11
N ASP A 123 -18.99 36.75 36.54
CA ASP A 123 -19.95 37.77 36.98
C ASP A 123 -21.38 37.37 36.65
N LEU A 124 -21.61 36.84 35.45
CA LEU A 124 -22.93 36.33 35.09
C LEU A 124 -23.38 35.15 35.95
N GLU A 125 -22.45 34.41 36.58
CA GLU A 125 -22.79 33.38 37.57
C GLU A 125 -23.50 33.99 38.80
N LYS A 126 -23.17 35.22 39.21
CA LYS A 126 -23.85 35.94 40.32
C LYS A 126 -25.34 36.12 40.03
N ALA A 127 -25.70 36.20 38.75
CA ALA A 127 -27.08 36.20 38.27
C ALA A 127 -27.70 34.79 38.14
N ASN A 128 -27.03 33.71 38.57
CA ASN A 128 -27.42 32.31 38.36
C ASN A 128 -27.61 31.98 36.86
N CYS A 129 -26.61 32.35 36.06
CA CYS A 129 -26.55 32.14 34.62
C CYS A 129 -25.42 31.17 34.25
N HIS A 130 -25.70 30.18 33.40
CA HIS A 130 -24.67 29.37 32.75
C HIS A 130 -24.15 30.10 31.52
N VAL A 131 -22.83 30.16 31.33
CA VAL A 131 -22.19 30.89 30.23
C VAL A 131 -21.50 29.91 29.30
N LEU A 132 -21.81 30.01 28.01
CA LEU A 132 -21.10 29.36 26.90
C LEU A 132 -20.38 30.46 26.11
N ALA A 133 -19.06 30.53 26.21
CA ALA A 133 -18.26 31.53 25.51
C ALA A 133 -17.44 30.90 24.38
N SER A 134 -17.20 31.67 23.33
CA SER A 134 -16.57 31.19 22.09
C SER A 134 -15.07 30.91 22.21
N CYS A 135 -14.38 31.53 23.17
CA CYS A 135 -12.93 31.46 23.34
C CYS A 135 -12.54 31.73 24.79
N GLN A 136 -11.32 31.39 25.19
CA GLN A 136 -10.77 31.76 26.50
C GLN A 136 -10.50 33.28 26.60
N ALA A 137 -10.18 33.76 27.81
CA ALA A 137 -9.96 35.18 28.10
C ALA A 137 -8.78 35.81 27.32
N ASN A 138 -7.84 35.00 26.82
CA ASN A 138 -6.67 35.43 26.05
C ASN A 138 -6.76 35.09 24.55
N GLU A 139 -7.91 34.59 24.08
CA GLU A 139 -8.10 34.09 22.72
C GLU A 139 -9.11 34.96 21.94
N SER A 140 -9.07 34.86 20.62
CA SER A 140 -10.02 35.52 19.72
C SER A 140 -11.01 34.52 19.14
N SER A 141 -12.25 34.96 18.91
CA SER A 141 -13.19 34.17 18.10
C SER A 141 -12.90 34.39 16.62
N SER A 142 -12.88 33.31 15.83
CA SER A 142 -12.59 33.35 14.39
C SER A 142 -13.87 33.34 13.55
N ASP A 143 -13.94 34.27 12.60
CA ASP A 143 -14.92 34.25 11.50
C ASP A 143 -14.30 33.57 10.27
N VAL A 144 -15.05 32.65 9.65
CA VAL A 144 -14.59 31.89 8.48
C VAL A 144 -15.54 32.12 7.31
N ASP A 145 -14.99 32.63 6.20
CA ASP A 145 -15.71 32.80 4.94
C ASP A 145 -16.31 31.45 4.50
N GLY A 146 -17.64 31.38 4.38
CA GLY A 146 -18.37 30.18 3.95
C GLY A 146 -19.22 29.50 5.04
N LEU A 147 -19.01 29.78 6.33
CA LEU A 147 -19.87 29.23 7.41
C LEU A 147 -21.07 30.13 7.77
N ASN A 148 -21.13 31.35 7.20
CA ASN A 148 -22.10 32.42 7.49
C ASN A 148 -22.17 32.86 8.99
N ASN A 149 -21.35 32.28 9.88
CA ASN A 149 -21.22 32.58 11.31
C ASN A 149 -19.76 32.32 11.76
N GLY A 150 -19.38 32.77 12.97
CA GLY A 150 -18.15 32.33 13.64
C GLY A 150 -18.13 30.82 13.90
N ILE A 151 -16.93 30.23 14.00
CA ILE A 151 -16.75 28.76 14.13
C ILE A 151 -17.55 28.21 15.32
N PHE A 152 -17.52 28.92 16.46
CA PHE A 152 -18.25 28.52 17.65
C PHE A 152 -19.77 28.58 17.48
N THR A 153 -20.32 29.71 17.04
CA THR A 153 -21.77 29.83 16.77
C THR A 153 -22.24 28.77 15.80
N TYR A 154 -21.44 28.48 14.77
CA TYR A 154 -21.76 27.46 13.80
C TYR A 154 -22.01 26.09 14.48
N TYR A 155 -21.11 25.65 15.35
CA TYR A 155 -21.29 24.38 16.06
C TYR A 155 -22.33 24.43 17.19
N ILE A 156 -22.59 25.59 17.79
CA ILE A 156 -23.74 25.78 18.68
C ILE A 156 -25.05 25.47 17.91
N VAL A 157 -25.20 26.00 16.70
CA VAL A 157 -26.39 25.77 15.89
C VAL A 157 -26.52 24.29 15.52
N GLN A 158 -25.42 23.64 15.12
CA GLN A 158 -25.42 22.20 14.82
C GLN A 158 -25.77 21.34 16.04
N GLY A 159 -25.22 21.66 17.21
CA GLY A 159 -25.55 20.96 18.45
C GLY A 159 -27.03 21.07 18.79
N LEU A 160 -27.61 22.27 18.66
CA LEU A 160 -29.05 22.53 18.82
C LEU A 160 -29.92 21.91 17.71
N TRP A 161 -29.34 21.43 16.63
CA TRP A 161 -30.01 20.63 15.62
C TRP A 161 -30.05 19.14 15.95
N GLY A 162 -29.40 18.74 17.05
CA GLY A 162 -29.41 17.38 17.56
C GLY A 162 -28.04 16.72 17.59
N ALA A 163 -27.02 17.33 16.97
CA ALA A 163 -25.68 16.76 16.94
C ALA A 163 -25.01 16.67 18.32
N ALA A 164 -25.52 17.41 19.30
CA ALA A 164 -25.07 17.38 20.68
C ALA A 164 -25.80 16.33 21.55
N ASP A 165 -26.81 15.61 21.05
CA ASP A 165 -27.60 14.63 21.84
C ASP A 165 -26.80 13.34 22.10
N GLU A 166 -25.72 13.43 22.89
CA GLU A 166 -24.78 12.33 23.14
C GLU A 166 -25.44 11.11 23.79
N ASN A 167 -26.53 11.33 24.55
CA ASN A 167 -27.20 10.29 25.32
C ASN A 167 -28.47 9.72 24.64
N ASP A 168 -28.80 10.19 23.43
CA ASP A 168 -29.99 9.81 22.64
C ASP A 168 -31.34 10.00 23.38
N ASP A 169 -31.44 10.96 24.30
CA ASP A 169 -32.67 11.22 25.07
C ASP A 169 -33.62 12.23 24.40
N ALA A 170 -33.24 12.75 23.23
CA ALA A 170 -33.94 13.75 22.44
C ALA A 170 -34.02 15.13 23.12
N ARG A 171 -33.13 15.45 24.06
CA ARG A 171 -33.02 16.77 24.69
C ARG A 171 -31.57 17.20 24.70
N ILE A 172 -31.34 18.47 24.36
CA ILE A 172 -30.00 19.05 24.38
C ILE A 172 -29.81 19.82 25.67
N SER A 173 -28.93 19.35 26.55
CA SER A 173 -28.47 20.08 27.72
C SER A 173 -27.37 21.09 27.38
N VAL A 174 -27.14 22.05 28.27
CA VAL A 174 -26.03 23.00 28.15
C VAL A 174 -24.68 22.27 28.08
N ARG A 175 -24.53 21.19 28.87
CA ARG A 175 -23.28 20.42 28.89
C ARG A 175 -23.03 19.69 27.57
N GLU A 176 -24.03 18.99 27.07
CA GLU A 176 -24.00 18.34 25.75
C GLU A 176 -23.64 19.32 24.63
N LEU A 177 -24.28 20.49 24.64
CA LEU A 177 -24.01 21.52 23.65
C LEU A 177 -22.58 22.06 23.75
N TYR A 178 -22.07 22.24 24.97
CA TYR A 178 -20.67 22.62 25.21
C TYR A 178 -19.70 21.56 24.70
N ASP A 179 -19.85 20.31 25.14
CA ASP A 179 -18.92 19.23 24.80
C ASP A 179 -18.83 19.06 23.28
N TYR A 180 -19.98 19.09 22.59
CA TYR A 180 -20.03 19.06 21.13
C TYR A 180 -19.35 20.28 20.48
N SER A 181 -19.71 21.50 20.88
CA SER A 181 -19.18 22.73 20.26
C SER A 181 -17.71 22.97 20.57
N TYR A 182 -17.22 22.59 21.76
CA TYR A 182 -15.82 22.62 22.14
C TYR A 182 -15.00 21.74 21.22
N THR A 183 -15.33 20.44 21.14
CA THR A 183 -14.60 19.49 20.31
C THR A 183 -14.58 19.96 18.87
N LYS A 184 -15.73 20.37 18.32
CA LYS A 184 -15.82 20.72 16.91
C LYS A 184 -15.13 22.03 16.54
N THR A 185 -15.11 23.02 17.45
CA THR A 185 -14.43 24.30 17.21
C THR A 185 -12.91 24.10 17.13
N VAL A 186 -12.34 23.39 18.11
CA VAL A 186 -10.90 23.07 18.14
C VAL A 186 -10.50 22.24 16.91
N GLU A 187 -11.30 21.21 16.59
CA GLU A 187 -11.04 20.35 15.43
C GLU A 187 -11.04 21.13 14.10
N PHE A 188 -11.96 22.09 13.93
CA PHE A 188 -12.05 22.86 12.69
C PHE A 188 -10.82 23.76 12.49
N GLN A 189 -10.32 24.40 13.55
CA GLN A 189 -9.14 25.25 13.47
C GLN A 189 -7.87 24.46 13.15
N GLU A 190 -7.68 23.33 13.82
CA GLU A 190 -6.51 22.48 13.63
C GLU A 190 -6.46 21.87 12.23
N ILE A 191 -7.61 21.39 11.72
CA ILE A 191 -7.65 20.52 10.52
C ILE A 191 -8.01 21.29 9.25
N VAL A 192 -8.96 22.22 9.31
CA VAL A 192 -9.46 22.94 8.12
C VAL A 192 -8.65 24.18 7.84
N LEU A 193 -8.33 24.95 8.89
CA LEU A 193 -7.61 26.21 8.74
C LEU A 193 -6.10 26.03 8.81
N ASN A 194 -5.61 24.89 9.33
CA ASN A 194 -4.18 24.63 9.57
C ASN A 194 -3.53 25.78 10.38
N GLN A 195 -4.27 26.33 11.35
CA GLN A 195 -3.86 27.47 12.16
C GLN A 195 -3.47 26.99 13.57
N GLU A 196 -2.18 26.72 13.79
CA GLU A 196 -1.63 26.44 15.12
C GLU A 196 -1.38 27.71 15.95
N GLU A 197 -1.35 28.90 15.32
CA GLU A 197 -0.85 30.13 15.94
C GLU A 197 -1.92 31.02 16.62
N GLU A 198 -3.23 30.80 16.37
CA GLU A 198 -4.33 31.54 17.03
C GLU A 198 -5.49 30.61 17.46
N PRO A 199 -5.38 29.89 18.59
CA PRO A 199 -6.38 28.93 19.02
C PRO A 199 -7.68 29.58 19.54
N GLN A 200 -8.81 28.91 19.33
CA GLN A 200 -10.13 29.25 19.87
C GLN A 200 -10.68 28.05 20.65
N HIS A 201 -10.62 28.11 21.97
CA HIS A 201 -11.15 27.09 22.87
C HIS A 201 -12.42 27.60 23.56
N PRO A 202 -13.61 27.06 23.22
CA PRO A 202 -14.84 27.43 23.90
C PRO A 202 -14.76 27.20 25.41
N LEU A 203 -15.57 27.93 26.18
CA LEU A 203 -15.65 27.86 27.64
C LEU A 203 -17.09 27.60 28.10
N LEU A 204 -17.24 26.77 29.14
CA LEU A 204 -18.48 26.61 29.91
C LEU A 204 -18.26 27.05 31.36
N TRP A 205 -19.11 27.93 31.86
CA TRP A 205 -19.07 28.39 33.25
C TRP A 205 -20.46 28.38 33.92
N PRO A 206 -20.58 27.99 35.21
CA PRO A 206 -19.57 27.25 35.97
C PRO A 206 -19.35 25.85 35.37
N GLU A 207 -18.14 25.30 35.53
CA GLU A 207 -17.76 23.98 34.98
C GLU A 207 -18.49 22.79 35.64
N GLU A 208 -19.27 23.04 36.70
CA GLU A 208 -19.91 22.01 37.52
C GLU A 208 -20.99 21.18 36.77
N ASP A 209 -21.32 20.00 37.32
CA ASP A 209 -22.38 19.09 36.86
C ASP A 209 -23.79 19.74 36.74
N THR A 210 -23.97 20.97 37.23
CA THR A 210 -25.24 21.70 37.17
C THR A 210 -25.71 21.91 35.73
N ALA A 211 -24.80 22.05 34.75
CA ALA A 211 -25.12 22.22 33.33
C ALA A 211 -25.78 20.99 32.68
N LYS A 212 -25.60 19.77 33.24
CA LYS A 212 -26.18 18.52 32.70
C LYS A 212 -27.71 18.47 32.80
N ASN A 213 -28.29 19.21 33.74
CA ASN A 213 -29.73 19.20 33.99
C ASN A 213 -30.43 20.48 33.47
N VAL A 214 -29.71 21.35 32.77
CA VAL A 214 -30.27 22.55 32.14
C VAL A 214 -30.48 22.25 30.66
N TYR A 215 -31.71 21.94 30.30
CA TYR A 215 -32.09 21.64 28.91
C TYR A 215 -32.46 22.91 28.15
N LEU A 216 -31.84 23.08 26.98
CA LEU A 216 -32.05 24.19 26.06
C LEU A 216 -33.23 23.93 25.13
N ILE A 217 -33.32 22.70 24.62
CA ILE A 217 -34.40 22.27 23.72
C ILE A 217 -34.73 20.79 23.93
N THR A 218 -35.96 20.43 23.56
CA THR A 218 -36.34 19.06 23.24
C THR A 218 -36.45 18.96 21.73
N LEU A 219 -35.73 18.01 21.13
CA LEU A 219 -35.76 17.76 19.70
C LEU A 219 -37.16 17.29 19.31
N LYS A 220 -37.85 18.07 18.49
CA LYS A 220 -39.11 17.64 17.89
C LYS A 220 -38.76 16.65 16.78
N LYS A 221 -39.41 15.49 16.77
CA LYS A 221 -39.39 14.59 15.62
C LYS A 221 -40.06 15.30 14.43
N SER A 222 -39.27 16.00 13.62
CA SER A 222 -39.74 16.59 12.37
C SER A 222 -40.08 15.46 11.41
N VAL A 223 -41.14 15.64 10.62
CA VAL A 223 -41.35 14.80 9.44
C VAL A 223 -40.40 15.37 8.38
N PRO A 224 -39.44 14.57 7.86
CA PRO A 224 -38.56 15.00 6.78
C PRO A 224 -39.34 15.68 5.67
N LYS A 225 -38.94 16.90 5.33
CA LYS A 225 -39.48 17.64 4.20
C LYS A 225 -38.63 17.33 2.96
N GLU A 226 -39.31 17.30 1.82
CA GLU A 226 -38.68 17.22 0.51
C GLU A 226 -38.49 18.66 0.00
N ILE A 227 -37.26 19.04 -0.33
CA ILE A 227 -36.87 20.35 -0.88
C ILE A 227 -36.35 20.13 -2.29
N LYS A 228 -36.84 20.89 -3.27
CA LYS A 228 -36.49 20.69 -4.68
C LYS A 228 -35.57 21.79 -5.18
N VAL A 229 -34.50 21.39 -5.86
CA VAL A 229 -33.59 22.32 -6.53
C VAL A 229 -33.68 22.08 -8.05
N PRO A 230 -33.97 23.10 -8.88
CA PRO A 230 -34.01 24.52 -8.55
C PRO A 230 -35.40 25.10 -8.20
N ASP A 231 -36.43 24.25 -8.03
CA ASP A 231 -37.83 24.71 -7.93
C ASP A 231 -38.12 25.54 -6.67
N ASP A 232 -37.63 25.11 -5.50
CA ASP A 232 -37.81 25.79 -4.21
C ASP A 232 -36.66 26.76 -3.91
N TYR A 233 -35.43 26.40 -4.30
CA TYR A 233 -34.20 27.20 -4.11
C TYR A 233 -33.35 27.15 -5.38
N ARG A 234 -32.64 28.24 -5.70
CA ARG A 234 -31.92 28.33 -6.98
C ARG A 234 -30.66 27.48 -6.98
N THR A 235 -29.98 27.38 -5.83
CA THR A 235 -28.74 26.63 -5.66
C THR A 235 -28.91 25.52 -4.62
N ILE A 236 -28.00 24.54 -4.63
CA ILE A 236 -27.99 23.45 -3.67
C ILE A 236 -27.63 23.99 -2.29
N GLN A 237 -26.66 24.91 -2.20
CA GLN A 237 -26.26 25.51 -0.93
C GLN A 237 -27.41 26.26 -0.24
N GLU A 238 -28.21 27.04 -0.98
CA GLU A 238 -29.41 27.71 -0.43
C GLU A 238 -30.41 26.69 0.15
N ALA A 239 -30.60 25.55 -0.51
CA ALA A 239 -31.46 24.48 -0.02
C ALA A 239 -30.91 23.83 1.26
N VAL A 240 -29.60 23.60 1.34
CA VAL A 240 -28.92 23.06 2.53
C VAL A 240 -29.06 24.01 3.73
N GLU A 241 -28.90 25.31 3.51
CA GLU A 241 -29.06 26.33 4.54
C GLU A 241 -30.48 26.36 5.10
N ALA A 242 -31.48 26.22 4.22
CA ALA A 242 -32.89 26.20 4.61
C ALA A 242 -33.38 24.88 5.20
N ALA A 243 -32.73 23.77 4.85
CA ALA A 243 -33.10 22.43 5.30
C ALA A 243 -32.94 22.25 6.81
N MET A 244 -33.81 21.44 7.41
CA MET A 244 -33.65 20.93 8.76
C MET A 244 -33.01 19.55 8.74
N PRO A 245 -32.31 19.13 9.81
CA PRO A 245 -31.82 17.77 9.95
C PRO A 245 -32.90 16.72 9.62
N GLY A 246 -32.52 15.74 8.82
CA GLY A 246 -33.37 14.67 8.31
C GLY A 246 -34.11 14.99 7.02
N ASP A 247 -34.13 16.25 6.56
CA ASP A 247 -34.77 16.64 5.29
C ASP A 247 -34.05 16.02 4.08
N VAL A 248 -34.77 15.95 2.97
CA VAL A 248 -34.30 15.41 1.69
C VAL A 248 -34.27 16.53 0.65
N ILE A 249 -33.11 16.76 0.04
CA ILE A 249 -32.90 17.69 -1.05
C ILE A 249 -32.88 16.90 -2.36
N GLU A 250 -33.90 17.10 -3.19
CA GLU A 250 -34.03 16.50 -4.53
C GLU A 250 -33.49 17.48 -5.57
N VAL A 251 -32.30 17.20 -6.09
CA VAL A 251 -31.60 18.00 -7.09
C VAL A 251 -31.99 17.53 -8.48
N SER A 252 -32.68 18.36 -9.23
CA SER A 252 -33.05 18.08 -10.62
C SER A 252 -31.83 18.05 -11.54
N THR A 253 -32.00 17.51 -12.74
CA THR A 253 -30.99 17.61 -13.80
C THR A 253 -30.61 19.06 -14.06
N GLY A 254 -29.32 19.36 -14.09
CA GLY A 254 -28.88 20.74 -14.22
C GLY A 254 -27.39 20.92 -14.03
N PHE A 255 -26.95 22.15 -14.25
CA PHE A 255 -25.57 22.57 -14.03
C PHE A 255 -25.53 23.62 -12.92
N TYR A 256 -24.83 23.29 -11.84
CA TYR A 256 -24.73 24.06 -10.60
C TYR A 256 -23.28 24.49 -10.42
N ASN A 257 -23.02 25.79 -10.51
CA ASN A 257 -21.68 26.35 -10.36
C ASN A 257 -21.51 26.95 -8.96
N GLU A 258 -21.15 26.10 -8.01
CA GLU A 258 -21.04 26.40 -6.59
C GLU A 258 -20.15 25.35 -5.90
N ASN A 259 -19.72 25.66 -4.68
CA ASN A 259 -19.12 24.69 -3.76
C ASN A 259 -20.15 24.49 -2.62
N VAL A 260 -20.45 23.24 -2.27
CA VAL A 260 -21.54 22.91 -1.32
C VAL A 260 -20.95 22.41 0.00
N ILE A 261 -21.44 22.94 1.12
CA ILE A 261 -21.08 22.49 2.46
C ILE A 261 -22.30 21.84 3.11
N ILE A 262 -22.25 20.50 3.27
CA ILE A 262 -23.23 19.75 4.04
C ILE A 262 -22.78 19.67 5.49
N ASN A 263 -23.51 20.38 6.32
CA ASN A 263 -23.21 20.50 7.74
C ASN A 263 -24.31 20.02 8.65
N LYS A 264 -25.47 19.69 8.09
CA LYS A 264 -26.61 19.08 8.78
C LYS A 264 -26.79 17.65 8.29
N PRO A 265 -27.26 16.73 9.13
CA PRO A 265 -27.62 15.38 8.71
C PRO A 265 -28.74 15.46 7.67
N LEU A 266 -28.44 15.28 6.39
CA LEU A 266 -29.36 15.47 5.27
C LEU A 266 -29.21 14.35 4.25
N ALA A 267 -30.26 14.14 3.47
CA ALA A 267 -30.16 13.38 2.23
C ALA A 267 -30.14 14.35 1.04
N VAL A 268 -29.19 14.19 0.12
CA VAL A 268 -29.15 14.90 -1.16
C VAL A 268 -29.21 13.86 -2.27
N ASN A 269 -30.31 13.86 -3.02
CA ASN A 269 -30.57 12.91 -4.08
C ASN A 269 -30.64 13.63 -5.41
N ALA A 270 -30.03 13.05 -6.43
CA ALA A 270 -30.21 13.44 -7.81
C ALA A 270 -30.72 12.25 -8.63
N PRO A 271 -31.63 12.48 -9.61
CA PRO A 271 -32.23 11.40 -10.38
C PRO A 271 -31.23 10.71 -11.30
N HIS A 272 -30.11 11.35 -11.63
CA HIS A 272 -28.99 10.80 -12.41
C HIS A 272 -27.79 11.75 -12.47
N GLN A 273 -26.67 11.23 -12.98
CA GLN A 273 -25.38 11.90 -13.14
C GLN A 273 -25.38 13.19 -14.00
N ASP A 274 -26.49 13.59 -14.64
CA ASP A 274 -26.52 14.88 -15.36
C ASP A 274 -26.87 16.05 -14.42
N SER A 275 -27.03 15.82 -13.12
CA SER A 275 -27.01 16.85 -12.08
C SER A 275 -25.56 17.15 -11.71
N VAL A 276 -24.97 18.12 -12.41
CA VAL A 276 -23.53 18.43 -12.35
C VAL A 276 -23.28 19.61 -11.43
N ILE A 277 -22.54 19.38 -10.35
CA ILE A 277 -21.86 20.39 -9.54
C ILE A 277 -20.48 20.61 -10.15
N GLN A 278 -20.24 21.83 -10.61
CA GLN A 278 -18.90 22.30 -10.95
C GLN A 278 -18.46 23.27 -9.86
N ALA A 279 -17.33 22.97 -9.21
CA ALA A 279 -16.77 23.87 -8.20
C ALA A 279 -16.59 25.29 -8.76
N ALA A 280 -17.05 26.28 -8.01
CA ALA A 280 -16.89 27.68 -8.37
C ALA A 280 -15.48 28.20 -8.04
N ASP A 281 -14.92 27.71 -6.93
CA ASP A 281 -13.50 27.79 -6.57
C ASP A 281 -12.89 26.39 -6.68
N THR A 282 -11.90 26.22 -7.56
CA THR A 282 -11.29 24.92 -7.84
C THR A 282 -10.33 24.47 -6.75
N SER A 283 -9.86 25.39 -5.90
CA SER A 283 -9.03 25.05 -4.73
C SER A 283 -9.82 24.38 -3.60
N LEU A 284 -11.16 24.46 -3.66
CA LEU A 284 -12.08 23.88 -2.70
C LEU A 284 -12.78 22.64 -3.28
N PRO A 285 -13.25 21.71 -2.44
CA PRO A 285 -14.03 20.58 -2.91
C PRO A 285 -15.35 21.03 -3.54
N CYS A 286 -15.91 20.23 -4.46
CA CYS A 286 -17.26 20.48 -4.97
C CYS A 286 -18.29 20.33 -3.84
N MET A 287 -18.10 19.33 -2.99
CA MET A 287 -18.95 19.07 -1.82
C MET A 287 -18.10 18.68 -0.61
N LEU A 288 -18.24 19.43 0.49
CA LEU A 288 -17.66 19.13 1.79
C LEU A 288 -18.74 18.66 2.76
N ILE A 289 -18.51 17.53 3.43
CA ILE A 289 -19.41 16.94 4.42
C ILE A 289 -18.69 16.93 5.77
N THR A 290 -19.23 17.65 6.75
CA THR A 290 -18.64 17.83 8.09
C THR A 290 -19.50 17.26 9.22
N VAL A 291 -20.50 16.47 8.87
CA VAL A 291 -21.54 15.98 9.77
C VAL A 291 -21.86 14.53 9.53
N ASP A 292 -22.24 13.83 10.59
CA ASP A 292 -22.61 12.42 10.54
C ASP A 292 -23.98 12.22 9.87
N ASN A 293 -24.28 10.97 9.52
CA ASN A 293 -25.59 10.52 9.04
C ASN A 293 -26.08 11.25 7.78
N THR A 294 -25.15 11.55 6.85
CA THR A 294 -25.46 12.20 5.57
C THR A 294 -25.56 11.18 4.45
N SER A 295 -26.56 11.31 3.57
CA SER A 295 -26.71 10.47 2.38
C SER A 295 -26.62 11.30 1.11
N ILE A 296 -25.70 10.99 0.21
CA ILE A 296 -25.54 11.65 -1.09
C ILE A 296 -25.73 10.61 -2.19
N SER A 297 -26.59 10.90 -3.16
CA SER A 297 -26.82 9.99 -4.28
C SER A 297 -26.99 10.66 -5.64
N GLY A 298 -26.40 10.05 -6.67
CA GLY A 298 -26.69 10.35 -8.08
C GLY A 298 -26.08 11.63 -8.66
N LEU A 299 -25.29 12.38 -7.89
CA LEU A 299 -24.70 13.65 -8.33
C LEU A 299 -23.41 13.46 -9.14
N SER A 300 -23.08 14.44 -9.98
CA SER A 300 -21.76 14.56 -10.60
C SER A 300 -20.98 15.73 -10.03
N CYS A 301 -19.76 15.52 -9.54
CA CYS A 301 -18.87 16.52 -8.97
C CYS A 301 -17.58 16.64 -9.80
N GLN A 302 -17.24 17.85 -10.27
CA GLN A 302 -16.07 18.09 -11.12
C GLN A 302 -15.41 19.46 -10.86
N LYS A 303 -14.13 19.55 -11.19
CA LYS A 303 -13.27 20.74 -11.10
C LYS A 303 -13.08 21.32 -9.69
N GLY A 304 -13.35 20.55 -8.64
CA GLY A 304 -12.89 20.92 -7.29
C GLY A 304 -11.52 20.32 -7.01
N SER A 305 -10.92 20.67 -5.87
CA SER A 305 -9.77 19.94 -5.34
C SER A 305 -10.18 18.49 -5.05
N TYR A 306 -11.33 18.32 -4.41
CA TYR A 306 -12.00 17.03 -4.28
C TYR A 306 -13.40 17.05 -4.91
N GLY A 307 -13.85 15.92 -5.44
CA GLY A 307 -15.25 15.77 -5.85
C GLY A 307 -16.19 15.78 -4.64
N ILE A 308 -15.98 14.86 -3.70
CA ILE A 308 -16.69 14.85 -2.41
C ILE A 308 -15.67 14.59 -1.30
N TRP A 309 -15.69 15.41 -0.25
CA TRP A 309 -14.84 15.25 0.92
C TRP A 309 -15.68 15.00 2.16
N LEU A 310 -15.46 13.85 2.82
CA LEU A 310 -15.97 13.52 4.14
C LEU A 310 -14.86 13.82 5.15
N MET A 311 -15.11 14.77 6.04
CA MET A 311 -14.16 15.17 7.07
C MET A 311 -14.75 14.89 8.43
N LYS A 312 -14.20 13.90 9.12
CA LYS A 312 -14.71 13.40 10.41
C LYS A 312 -16.22 13.15 10.38
N SER A 313 -16.70 12.63 9.26
CA SER A 313 -18.11 12.35 9.03
C SER A 313 -18.34 10.85 9.07
N ASN A 314 -19.26 10.43 9.92
CA ASN A 314 -19.52 9.02 10.18
C ASN A 314 -20.91 8.61 9.74
N ASN A 315 -21.08 7.30 9.52
CA ASN A 315 -22.38 6.68 9.22
C ASN A 315 -23.06 7.25 7.96
N GLY A 316 -22.29 7.79 7.03
CA GLY A 316 -22.76 8.35 5.78
C GLY A 316 -22.92 7.32 4.66
N CYS A 317 -23.70 7.67 3.64
CA CYS A 317 -23.87 6.85 2.44
C CYS A 317 -23.64 7.70 1.18
N ILE A 318 -22.63 7.37 0.39
CA ILE A 318 -22.34 8.01 -0.90
C ILE A 318 -22.55 6.97 -2.00
N SER A 319 -23.52 7.20 -2.88
CA SER A 319 -23.87 6.19 -3.88
C SER A 319 -24.21 6.73 -5.27
N ASN A 320 -23.81 6.00 -6.31
CA ASN A 320 -24.11 6.34 -7.70
C ASN A 320 -23.64 7.74 -8.13
N CYS A 321 -22.66 8.32 -7.43
CA CYS A 321 -22.09 9.61 -7.76
C CYS A 321 -20.97 9.48 -8.80
N SER A 322 -20.74 10.53 -9.59
CA SER A 322 -19.61 10.63 -10.51
C SER A 322 -18.69 11.77 -10.08
N CYS A 323 -17.57 11.46 -9.44
CA CYS A 323 -16.57 12.42 -8.99
C CYS A 323 -15.35 12.37 -9.92
N SER A 324 -15.38 13.14 -10.99
CA SER A 324 -14.39 13.02 -12.09
C SER A 324 -13.88 14.38 -12.54
N ASN A 325 -12.64 14.44 -13.05
CA ASN A 325 -11.97 15.68 -13.47
C ASN A 325 -11.82 16.69 -12.32
N ASN A 326 -11.38 16.19 -11.15
CA ASN A 326 -11.00 17.00 -10.00
C ASN A 326 -9.47 17.12 -9.92
N GLU A 327 -8.98 18.21 -9.34
CA GLU A 327 -7.55 18.52 -9.26
C GLU A 327 -6.81 17.47 -8.42
N ASP A 328 -7.39 16.98 -7.32
CA ASP A 328 -6.77 15.91 -6.51
C ASP A 328 -7.61 14.62 -6.57
N TYR A 329 -8.66 14.53 -5.74
CA TYR A 329 -9.35 13.28 -5.45
C TYR A 329 -10.79 13.25 -5.97
N GLY A 330 -11.25 12.09 -6.41
CA GLY A 330 -12.68 11.89 -6.64
C GLY A 330 -13.47 11.95 -5.34
N ILE A 331 -13.19 11.03 -4.41
CA ILE A 331 -13.79 11.04 -3.06
C ILE A 331 -12.69 10.91 -2.01
N PHE A 332 -12.70 11.80 -1.02
CA PHE A 332 -11.76 11.79 0.10
C PHE A 332 -12.48 11.56 1.43
N LEU A 333 -12.00 10.59 2.22
CA LEU A 333 -12.40 10.35 3.59
C LEU A 333 -11.22 10.66 4.50
N ALA A 334 -11.38 11.66 5.36
CA ALA A 334 -10.39 12.04 6.36
C ALA A 334 -10.96 11.76 7.75
N SER A 335 -10.29 10.89 8.53
CA SER A 335 -10.71 10.54 9.91
C SER A 335 -12.19 10.18 10.02
N SER A 336 -12.72 9.45 9.03
CA SER A 336 -14.16 9.21 8.86
C SER A 336 -14.46 7.72 9.00
N GLU A 337 -15.56 7.39 9.67
CA GLU A 337 -15.87 6.01 10.06
C GLU A 337 -17.26 5.52 9.67
N ASN A 338 -17.38 4.20 9.48
CA ASN A 338 -18.67 3.53 9.26
C ASN A 338 -19.45 4.05 8.04
N ASN A 339 -18.76 4.61 7.04
CA ASN A 339 -19.39 5.10 5.81
C ASN A 339 -19.54 4.00 4.76
N SER A 340 -20.58 4.11 3.93
CA SER A 340 -20.80 3.26 2.77
C SER A 340 -20.63 4.03 1.47
N LEU A 341 -19.67 3.62 0.65
CA LEU A 341 -19.41 4.16 -0.68
C LEU A 341 -19.73 3.08 -1.71
N SER A 342 -20.79 3.24 -2.50
CA SER A 342 -21.17 2.23 -3.48
C SER A 342 -21.53 2.74 -4.87
N HIS A 343 -21.11 2.00 -5.91
CA HIS A 343 -21.44 2.31 -7.30
C HIS A 343 -21.00 3.71 -7.75
N ASN A 344 -19.96 4.28 -7.14
CA ASN A 344 -19.45 5.59 -7.51
C ASN A 344 -18.42 5.48 -8.64
N ASN A 345 -18.36 6.51 -9.48
CA ASN A 345 -17.37 6.65 -10.53
C ASN A 345 -16.38 7.77 -10.20
N CYS A 346 -15.17 7.41 -9.78
CA CYS A 346 -14.08 8.31 -9.42
C CYS A 346 -12.95 8.24 -10.44
N SER A 347 -13.19 8.78 -11.63
CA SER A 347 -12.32 8.61 -12.81
C SER A 347 -11.73 9.93 -13.31
N ASN A 348 -10.58 9.90 -13.98
CA ASN A 348 -9.98 11.09 -14.60
C ASN A 348 -9.68 12.22 -13.59
N ASN A 349 -9.22 11.90 -12.38
CA ASN A 349 -8.72 12.88 -11.43
C ASN A 349 -7.18 12.96 -11.52
N GLU A 350 -6.60 14.14 -11.23
CA GLU A 350 -5.14 14.34 -11.36
C GLU A 350 -4.34 13.69 -10.20
N GLU A 351 -5.02 13.25 -9.13
CA GLU A 351 -4.44 12.31 -8.17
C GLU A 351 -5.19 10.97 -8.08
N HIS A 352 -5.89 10.72 -6.98
CA HIS A 352 -6.50 9.44 -6.65
C HIS A 352 -8.00 9.39 -6.99
N GLY A 353 -8.51 8.21 -7.32
CA GLY A 353 -9.96 8.03 -7.44
C GLY A 353 -10.64 8.16 -6.08
N ILE A 354 -10.30 7.29 -5.14
CA ILE A 354 -10.80 7.35 -3.75
C ILE A 354 -9.61 7.30 -2.79
N PHE A 355 -9.59 8.21 -1.82
CA PHE A 355 -8.58 8.25 -0.76
C PHE A 355 -9.20 8.13 0.63
N LEU A 356 -8.69 7.22 1.45
CA LEU A 356 -9.01 7.08 2.88
C LEU A 356 -7.75 7.42 3.68
N ALA A 357 -7.79 8.46 4.50
CA ALA A 357 -6.74 8.84 5.44
C ALA A 357 -7.25 8.67 6.87
N SER A 358 -6.52 7.88 7.66
CA SER A 358 -6.82 7.58 9.07
C SER A 358 -8.30 7.24 9.30
N SER A 359 -8.90 6.50 8.38
CA SER A 359 -10.34 6.23 8.32
C SER A 359 -10.62 4.77 8.60
N GLU A 360 -11.68 4.49 9.37
CA GLU A 360 -11.94 3.14 9.90
C GLU A 360 -13.33 2.60 9.60
N ASN A 361 -13.47 1.27 9.50
CA ASN A 361 -14.77 0.60 9.41
C ASN A 361 -15.64 1.00 8.21
N ASN A 362 -15.05 1.52 7.12
CA ASN A 362 -15.80 1.93 5.94
C ASN A 362 -16.00 0.76 4.96
N SER A 363 -17.12 0.79 4.24
CA SER A 363 -17.48 -0.18 3.21
C SER A 363 -17.48 0.45 1.82
N LEU A 364 -16.58 0.00 0.96
CA LEU A 364 -16.46 0.45 -0.42
C LEU A 364 -16.87 -0.72 -1.33
N SER A 365 -17.93 -0.56 -2.14
CA SER A 365 -18.38 -1.63 -3.04
C SER A 365 -18.74 -1.17 -4.44
N HIS A 366 -18.32 -1.92 -5.46
CA HIS A 366 -18.68 -1.65 -6.87
C HIS A 366 -18.28 -0.25 -7.36
N ASN A 367 -17.20 0.33 -6.82
CA ASN A 367 -16.71 1.64 -7.24
C ASN A 367 -15.76 1.50 -8.44
N ASN A 368 -15.86 2.42 -9.40
CA ASN A 368 -14.96 2.54 -10.54
C ASN A 368 -13.96 3.67 -10.29
N CYS A 369 -12.68 3.34 -10.15
CA CYS A 369 -11.58 4.28 -9.93
C CYS A 369 -10.53 4.15 -11.03
N SER A 370 -10.89 4.54 -12.25
CA SER A 370 -10.11 4.29 -13.46
C SER A 370 -9.63 5.58 -14.13
N ASN A 371 -8.51 5.51 -14.85
CA ASN A 371 -7.91 6.62 -15.59
C ASN A 371 -7.53 7.83 -14.71
N ASN A 372 -7.06 7.59 -13.48
CA ASN A 372 -6.52 8.67 -12.63
C ASN A 372 -4.99 8.74 -12.78
N GLU A 373 -4.39 9.93 -12.61
CA GLU A 373 -2.94 10.12 -12.80
C GLU A 373 -2.09 9.58 -11.62
N GLN A 374 -2.74 9.17 -10.51
CA GLN A 374 -2.08 8.41 -9.44
C GLN A 374 -2.72 7.03 -9.28
N CYS A 375 -3.11 6.66 -8.07
CA CYS A 375 -3.70 5.36 -7.78
C CYS A 375 -5.23 5.38 -7.85
N GLY A 376 -5.86 4.27 -8.23
CA GLY A 376 -7.32 4.15 -8.20
C GLY A 376 -7.89 4.34 -6.80
N ILE A 377 -7.43 3.53 -5.83
CA ILE A 377 -7.82 3.65 -4.42
C ILE A 377 -6.58 3.64 -3.52
N LEU A 378 -6.48 4.61 -2.61
CA LEU A 378 -5.45 4.67 -1.57
C LEU A 378 -6.07 4.57 -0.18
N LEU A 379 -5.49 3.70 0.67
CA LEU A 379 -5.72 3.64 2.11
C LEU A 379 -4.42 4.01 2.81
N TYR A 380 -4.43 5.07 3.61
CA TYR A 380 -3.30 5.54 4.40
C TYR A 380 -3.66 5.55 5.88
N ASP A 381 -2.85 4.87 6.71
CA ASP A 381 -3.07 4.70 8.15
C ASP A 381 -4.51 4.28 8.50
N SER A 382 -5.14 3.49 7.63
CA SER A 382 -6.57 3.20 7.70
C SER A 382 -6.81 1.75 8.11
N ARG A 383 -7.84 1.51 8.91
CA ARG A 383 -8.09 0.19 9.52
C ARG A 383 -9.51 -0.35 9.34
N ASN A 384 -9.63 -1.67 9.33
CA ASN A 384 -10.93 -2.37 9.35
C ASN A 384 -11.88 -1.99 8.19
N ASN A 385 -11.36 -1.50 7.07
CA ASN A 385 -12.17 -1.15 5.90
C ASN A 385 -12.39 -2.38 5.01
N SER A 386 -13.55 -2.43 4.35
CA SER A 386 -13.94 -3.50 3.44
C SER A 386 -14.14 -2.96 2.03
N LEU A 387 -13.25 -3.33 1.11
CA LEU A 387 -13.30 -3.01 -0.31
C LEU A 387 -13.77 -4.25 -1.08
N SER A 388 -14.81 -4.13 -1.90
CA SER A 388 -15.29 -5.26 -2.70
C SER A 388 -15.77 -4.89 -4.10
N HIS A 389 -15.43 -5.72 -5.10
CA HIS A 389 -15.88 -5.55 -6.48
C HIS A 389 -15.52 -4.19 -7.09
N SER A 390 -14.45 -3.54 -6.61
CA SER A 390 -13.97 -2.28 -7.17
C SER A 390 -13.18 -2.52 -8.45
N THR A 391 -13.25 -1.57 -9.38
CA THR A 391 -12.59 -1.62 -10.69
C THR A 391 -11.61 -0.45 -10.79
N CYS A 392 -10.31 -0.74 -10.88
CA CYS A 392 -9.24 0.25 -10.98
C CYS A 392 -8.39 -0.02 -12.22
N LEU A 393 -8.72 0.65 -13.33
CA LEU A 393 -8.12 0.41 -14.64
C LEU A 393 -7.37 1.63 -15.17
N ASN A 394 -6.27 1.40 -15.89
CA ASN A 394 -5.54 2.43 -16.63
C ASN A 394 -5.15 3.65 -15.77
N ASN A 395 -4.84 3.43 -14.49
CA ASN A 395 -4.31 4.50 -13.65
C ASN A 395 -2.80 4.60 -13.86
N ASP A 396 -2.27 5.82 -13.88
CA ASP A 396 -0.85 6.07 -14.16
C ASP A 396 0.07 5.61 -13.02
N ARG A 397 -0.47 5.17 -11.88
CA ARG A 397 0.29 4.42 -10.86
C ARG A 397 -0.33 3.07 -10.53
N CYS A 398 -0.81 2.86 -9.31
CA CYS A 398 -1.28 1.55 -8.85
C CYS A 398 -2.80 1.46 -8.86
N GLY A 399 -3.36 0.26 -9.02
CA GLY A 399 -4.79 0.06 -8.86
C GLY A 399 -5.27 0.36 -7.44
N ILE A 400 -4.75 -0.39 -6.46
CA ILE A 400 -5.07 -0.20 -5.03
C ILE A 400 -3.79 -0.20 -4.20
N VAL A 401 -3.66 0.76 -3.29
CA VAL A 401 -2.52 0.86 -2.36
C VAL A 401 -3.01 0.91 -0.92
N LEU A 402 -2.38 0.10 -0.07
CA LEU A 402 -2.50 0.15 1.38
C LEU A 402 -1.14 0.57 1.94
N ASP A 403 -1.08 1.72 2.59
CA ASP A 403 0.11 2.24 3.24
C ASP A 403 -0.12 2.39 4.73
N SER A 404 0.76 1.78 5.52
CA SER A 404 0.72 1.80 6.99
C SER A 404 -0.65 1.38 7.55
N SER A 405 -1.37 0.52 6.81
CA SER A 405 -2.79 0.23 7.00
C SER A 405 -2.99 -1.19 7.53
N GLY A 406 -4.04 -1.35 8.35
CA GLY A 406 -4.22 -2.54 9.20
C GLY A 406 -5.59 -3.21 9.05
N SER A 407 -5.66 -4.54 9.07
CA SER A 407 -6.94 -5.26 9.24
C SER A 407 -8.00 -4.96 8.16
N ASN A 408 -7.60 -4.56 6.95
CA ASN A 408 -8.53 -4.28 5.85
C ASN A 408 -8.81 -5.54 5.01
N SER A 409 -9.98 -5.61 4.38
CA SER A 409 -10.36 -6.67 3.45
C SER A 409 -10.54 -6.13 2.04
N ILE A 410 -9.89 -6.76 1.06
CA ILE A 410 -10.04 -6.45 -0.37
C ILE A 410 -10.53 -7.72 -1.08
N LEU A 411 -11.76 -7.67 -1.61
CA LEU A 411 -12.46 -8.84 -2.13
C LEU A 411 -12.88 -8.63 -3.59
N ASN A 412 -12.56 -9.58 -4.47
CA ASN A 412 -13.06 -9.62 -5.86
C ASN A 412 -12.87 -8.31 -6.65
N SER A 413 -11.83 -7.53 -6.35
CA SER A 413 -11.53 -6.28 -7.05
C SER A 413 -10.61 -6.54 -8.25
N THR A 414 -10.70 -5.67 -9.25
CA THR A 414 -9.91 -5.77 -10.48
C THR A 414 -8.99 -4.55 -10.61
N CYS A 415 -7.68 -4.80 -10.70
CA CYS A 415 -6.62 -3.80 -10.88
C CYS A 415 -5.80 -4.15 -12.12
N SER A 416 -6.09 -3.49 -13.26
CA SER A 416 -5.48 -3.86 -14.55
C SER A 416 -5.00 -2.67 -15.37
N ASN A 417 -3.98 -2.90 -16.21
CA ASN A 417 -3.39 -1.88 -17.08
C ASN A 417 -2.90 -0.65 -16.31
N ASN A 418 -2.51 -0.79 -15.05
CA ASN A 418 -1.87 0.29 -14.29
C ASN A 418 -0.34 0.07 -14.31
N GLU A 419 0.45 0.97 -13.73
CA GLU A 419 1.88 0.66 -13.47
C GLU A 419 2.03 -0.53 -12.52
N GLY A 420 1.23 -0.60 -11.45
CA GLY A 420 1.18 -1.71 -10.49
C GLY A 420 -0.24 -2.14 -10.10
N GLY A 421 -0.43 -3.39 -9.66
CA GLY A 421 -1.77 -3.88 -9.32
C GLY A 421 -2.22 -3.48 -7.92
N ILE A 422 -1.97 -4.33 -6.93
CA ILE A 422 -2.33 -4.12 -5.51
C ILE A 422 -1.06 -4.13 -4.65
N ILE A 423 -0.77 -3.02 -3.97
CA ILE A 423 0.48 -2.85 -3.23
C ILE A 423 0.21 -2.60 -1.74
N LEU A 424 0.87 -3.36 -0.88
CA LEU A 424 0.88 -3.18 0.57
C LEU A 424 2.26 -2.67 1.00
N LYS A 425 2.29 -1.53 1.69
CA LYS A 425 3.51 -0.91 2.24
C LYS A 425 3.36 -0.77 3.74
N SER A 426 4.32 -1.29 4.50
CA SER A 426 4.32 -1.23 5.98
C SER A 426 2.97 -1.64 6.62
N SER A 427 2.23 -2.53 5.96
CA SER A 427 0.83 -2.81 6.24
C SER A 427 0.67 -4.21 6.85
N THR A 428 -0.31 -4.36 7.75
CA THR A 428 -0.44 -5.59 8.55
C THR A 428 -1.85 -6.12 8.68
N ASN A 429 -2.00 -7.43 8.86
CA ASN A 429 -3.29 -8.09 9.11
C ASN A 429 -4.35 -7.88 8.02
N ASN A 430 -3.97 -7.50 6.79
CA ASN A 430 -4.91 -7.31 5.70
C ASN A 430 -5.19 -8.63 4.97
N THR A 431 -6.38 -8.76 4.39
CA THR A 431 -6.77 -9.95 3.61
C THR A 431 -7.22 -9.56 2.21
N LEU A 432 -6.50 -10.06 1.20
CA LEU A 432 -6.80 -9.91 -0.22
C LEU A 432 -7.34 -11.25 -0.74
N THR A 433 -8.63 -11.30 -1.08
CA THR A 433 -9.29 -12.54 -1.56
C THR A 433 -9.90 -12.37 -2.94
N GLY A 434 -9.64 -13.30 -3.85
CA GLY A 434 -10.35 -13.37 -5.14
C GLY A 434 -10.08 -12.20 -6.10
N ASN A 435 -9.03 -11.40 -5.86
CA ASN A 435 -8.74 -10.22 -6.67
C ASN A 435 -8.02 -10.59 -7.96
N THR A 436 -8.20 -9.76 -8.98
CA THR A 436 -7.48 -9.83 -10.25
C THR A 436 -6.53 -8.64 -10.37
N ALA A 437 -5.23 -8.90 -10.41
CA ALA A 437 -4.17 -7.91 -10.59
C ALA A 437 -3.31 -8.28 -11.81
N ASN A 438 -3.75 -7.88 -13.00
CA ASN A 438 -3.18 -8.37 -14.27
C ASN A 438 -2.87 -7.25 -15.25
N LEU A 439 -2.02 -7.53 -16.24
CA LEU A 439 -1.68 -6.58 -17.31
C LEU A 439 -1.06 -5.27 -16.80
N ASN A 440 -0.44 -5.26 -15.61
CA ASN A 440 0.20 -4.06 -15.08
C ASN A 440 1.60 -3.89 -15.71
N GLU A 441 1.87 -2.70 -16.23
CA GLU A 441 2.86 -2.50 -17.30
C GLU A 441 4.27 -2.17 -16.81
N GLN A 442 4.46 -1.79 -15.55
CA GLN A 442 5.78 -1.39 -15.02
C GLN A 442 6.24 -2.17 -13.80
N TYR A 443 5.32 -2.62 -12.95
CA TYR A 443 5.61 -3.23 -11.65
C TYR A 443 4.87 -4.57 -11.48
N HIS A 444 4.72 -4.99 -10.22
CA HIS A 444 4.13 -6.26 -9.84
C HIS A 444 2.60 -6.26 -9.91
N GLY A 445 2.02 -7.46 -10.03
CA GLY A 445 0.58 -7.66 -9.83
C GLY A 445 0.19 -7.40 -8.37
N ILE A 446 0.75 -8.16 -7.43
CA ILE A 446 0.55 -7.96 -5.99
C ILE A 446 1.93 -7.86 -5.32
N ALA A 447 2.16 -6.81 -4.54
CA ALA A 447 3.42 -6.67 -3.79
C ALA A 447 3.19 -6.34 -2.32
N LEU A 448 3.98 -6.98 -1.46
CA LEU A 448 4.09 -6.71 -0.04
C LEU A 448 5.49 -6.17 0.22
N ILE A 449 5.58 -4.96 0.78
CA ILE A 449 6.83 -4.27 1.07
C ILE A 449 6.81 -3.94 2.57
N ALA A 450 7.75 -4.50 3.33
CA ALA A 450 7.79 -4.40 4.79
C ALA A 450 6.44 -4.72 5.47
N SER A 451 5.65 -5.62 4.87
CA SER A 451 4.25 -5.84 5.23
C SER A 451 4.06 -7.24 5.80
N ASN A 452 3.58 -7.31 7.04
CA ASN A 452 3.58 -8.53 7.85
C ASN A 452 2.17 -9.05 8.14
N ASN A 453 2.02 -10.36 8.33
CA ASN A 453 0.76 -10.97 8.79
C ASN A 453 -0.44 -10.77 7.85
N ASN A 454 -0.22 -10.67 6.54
CA ASN A 454 -1.29 -10.49 5.56
C ASN A 454 -1.67 -11.83 4.88
N GLY A 455 -2.95 -11.94 4.51
CA GLY A 455 -3.48 -13.08 3.74
C GLY A 455 -3.72 -12.73 2.28
N ILE A 456 -3.02 -13.39 1.36
CA ILE A 456 -3.18 -13.25 -0.09
C ILE A 456 -3.75 -14.57 -0.61
N ILE A 457 -5.06 -14.60 -0.83
CA ILE A 457 -5.83 -15.84 -0.99
C ILE A 457 -6.63 -15.83 -2.31
N ASP A 458 -6.58 -16.90 -3.10
CA ASP A 458 -7.41 -17.07 -4.30
C ASP A 458 -7.28 -15.92 -5.34
N ASN A 459 -6.14 -15.22 -5.38
CA ASN A 459 -5.93 -14.09 -6.32
C ASN A 459 -5.32 -14.55 -7.64
N ASN A 460 -5.59 -13.77 -8.70
CA ASN A 460 -5.01 -13.93 -10.03
C ASN A 460 -4.07 -12.75 -10.35
N ALA A 461 -2.76 -13.01 -10.35
CA ALA A 461 -1.72 -12.02 -10.58
C ALA A 461 -0.89 -12.35 -11.83
N SER A 462 -1.48 -12.16 -13.01
CA SER A 462 -0.94 -12.65 -14.28
C SER A 462 -0.67 -11.57 -15.32
N ASN A 463 0.25 -11.83 -16.25
CA ASN A 463 0.61 -10.93 -17.35
C ASN A 463 1.09 -9.55 -16.88
N ASN A 464 1.78 -9.47 -15.74
CA ASN A 464 2.39 -8.25 -15.23
C ASN A 464 3.85 -8.18 -15.66
N PHE A 465 4.38 -6.97 -15.81
CA PHE A 465 5.74 -6.75 -16.29
C PHE A 465 6.81 -7.39 -15.40
N GLN A 466 6.67 -7.29 -14.08
CA GLN A 466 7.62 -7.86 -13.11
C GLN A 466 7.11 -9.14 -12.46
N CYS A 467 6.78 -9.11 -11.16
CA CYS A 467 6.31 -10.29 -10.44
C CYS A 467 4.79 -10.41 -10.53
N GLY A 468 4.25 -11.63 -10.54
CA GLY A 468 2.86 -11.86 -10.18
C GLY A 468 2.64 -11.48 -8.73
N ILE A 469 3.34 -12.15 -7.81
CA ILE A 469 3.31 -11.85 -6.37
C ILE A 469 4.73 -11.67 -5.84
N ALA A 470 4.99 -10.54 -5.18
CA ALA A 470 6.28 -10.19 -4.59
C ALA A 470 6.17 -9.96 -3.07
N LEU A 471 7.12 -10.50 -2.31
CA LEU A 471 7.27 -10.25 -0.87
C LEU A 471 8.68 -9.70 -0.60
N PHE A 472 8.77 -8.43 -0.23
CA PHE A 472 10.01 -7.67 -0.11
C PHE A 472 10.23 -7.06 1.27
N GLU A 473 11.49 -6.83 1.60
CA GLU A 473 11.94 -5.98 2.72
C GLU A 473 11.34 -6.39 4.08
N SER A 474 11.55 -7.63 4.51
CA SER A 474 11.02 -8.16 5.78
C SER A 474 9.49 -8.26 5.80
N SER A 475 8.88 -8.65 4.68
CA SER A 475 7.46 -9.00 4.62
C SER A 475 7.24 -10.41 5.17
N ASN A 476 7.08 -10.50 6.49
CA ASN A 476 7.10 -11.77 7.22
C ASN A 476 5.71 -12.25 7.64
N ASN A 477 5.60 -13.55 7.91
CA ASN A 477 4.39 -14.18 8.46
C ASN A 477 3.13 -14.02 7.57
N ASN A 478 3.30 -13.87 6.25
CA ASN A 478 2.19 -13.76 5.32
C ASN A 478 1.72 -15.15 4.84
N ALA A 479 0.44 -15.27 4.54
CA ALA A 479 -0.18 -16.48 4.01
C ALA A 479 -0.52 -16.27 2.52
N ILE A 480 0.21 -16.95 1.63
CA ILE A 480 0.03 -16.88 0.18
C ILE A 480 -0.61 -18.20 -0.28
N ILE A 481 -1.92 -18.20 -0.49
CA ILE A 481 -2.69 -19.44 -0.63
C ILE A 481 -3.57 -19.43 -1.88
N ARG A 482 -3.51 -20.50 -2.69
CA ARG A 482 -4.37 -20.70 -3.88
C ARG A 482 -4.31 -19.57 -4.91
N ASN A 483 -3.18 -18.88 -5.02
CA ASN A 483 -3.02 -17.83 -6.02
C ASN A 483 -2.54 -18.40 -7.35
N THR A 484 -2.91 -17.74 -8.44
CA THR A 484 -2.36 -17.96 -9.77
C THR A 484 -1.44 -16.80 -10.13
N ALA A 485 -0.19 -17.10 -10.51
CA ALA A 485 0.77 -16.13 -11.00
C ALA A 485 1.37 -16.62 -12.31
N SER A 486 0.88 -16.12 -13.45
CA SER A 486 1.28 -16.63 -14.77
C SER A 486 1.68 -15.55 -15.77
N ASN A 487 2.57 -15.90 -16.70
CA ASN A 487 3.04 -15.00 -17.77
C ASN A 487 3.63 -13.67 -17.27
N ASN A 488 4.28 -13.68 -16.11
CA ASN A 488 5.02 -12.54 -15.57
C ASN A 488 6.53 -12.75 -15.81
N GLU A 489 7.37 -11.75 -15.49
CA GLU A 489 8.81 -11.98 -15.38
C GLU A 489 9.11 -12.97 -14.24
N ASN A 490 8.51 -12.76 -13.06
CA ASN A 490 8.60 -13.69 -11.94
C ASN A 490 7.20 -14.13 -11.49
N GLY A 491 6.97 -15.41 -11.20
CA GLY A 491 5.68 -15.88 -10.68
C GLY A 491 5.46 -15.42 -9.24
N ILE A 492 6.07 -16.13 -8.28
CA ILE A 492 6.11 -15.73 -6.87
C ILE A 492 7.57 -15.59 -6.43
N HIS A 493 7.93 -14.43 -5.90
CA HIS A 493 9.30 -14.13 -5.49
C HIS A 493 9.35 -13.57 -4.07
N LEU A 494 10.19 -14.17 -3.23
CA LEU A 494 10.45 -13.75 -1.86
C LEU A 494 11.87 -13.19 -1.80
N TYR A 495 12.02 -11.99 -1.25
CA TYR A 495 13.30 -11.32 -1.06
C TYR A 495 13.36 -10.62 0.30
N PHE A 496 14.31 -11.04 1.11
CA PHE A 496 14.44 -10.67 2.52
C PHE A 496 13.16 -10.85 3.36
N SER A 497 12.39 -11.91 3.14
CA SER A 497 11.06 -12.14 3.72
C SER A 497 10.91 -13.58 4.25
N LYS A 498 10.53 -13.72 5.51
CA LYS A 498 10.59 -14.99 6.26
C LYS A 498 9.30 -15.37 6.97
N CYS A 499 9.22 -16.61 7.42
CA CYS A 499 8.05 -17.20 8.11
C CYS A 499 6.75 -17.13 7.30
N ASN A 500 6.83 -16.99 5.97
CA ASN A 500 5.67 -16.97 5.11
C ASN A 500 5.20 -18.40 4.80
N THR A 501 3.88 -18.57 4.63
CA THR A 501 3.25 -19.85 4.31
C THR A 501 2.74 -19.83 2.87
N LEU A 502 3.24 -20.72 2.02
CA LEU A 502 2.77 -20.86 0.63
C LEU A 502 2.05 -22.20 0.44
N ARG A 503 0.80 -22.19 -0.02
CA ARG A 503 0.01 -23.42 -0.28
C ARG A 503 -0.82 -23.30 -1.55
N ASN A 504 -0.87 -24.37 -2.33
CA ASN A 504 -1.72 -24.53 -3.52
C ASN A 504 -1.56 -23.39 -4.54
N ASN A 505 -0.40 -22.72 -4.60
CA ASN A 505 -0.17 -21.69 -5.58
C ASN A 505 0.24 -22.31 -6.93
N LEU A 506 -0.23 -21.69 -8.00
CA LEU A 506 0.01 -22.12 -9.37
C LEU A 506 0.83 -21.05 -10.10
N MET A 507 2.04 -21.42 -10.52
CA MET A 507 2.93 -20.57 -11.31
C MET A 507 3.19 -21.24 -12.66
N TYR A 508 2.97 -20.55 -13.78
CA TYR A 508 3.28 -21.10 -15.10
C TYR A 508 3.48 -20.03 -16.15
N GLY A 509 4.25 -20.36 -17.18
CA GLY A 509 4.50 -19.46 -18.31
C GLY A 509 5.24 -18.16 -17.93
N ASN A 510 5.75 -18.07 -16.71
CA ASN A 510 6.60 -16.95 -16.29
C ASN A 510 8.01 -17.14 -16.86
N ARG A 511 8.80 -16.06 -16.97
CA ARG A 511 10.24 -16.20 -17.25
C ARG A 511 10.94 -16.96 -16.12
N TYR A 512 10.58 -16.65 -14.87
CA TYR A 512 10.97 -17.40 -13.68
C TYR A 512 9.76 -17.69 -12.80
N ASN A 513 9.46 -18.95 -12.48
CA ASN A 513 8.24 -19.29 -11.75
C ASN A 513 8.33 -18.97 -10.25
N PHE A 514 9.44 -19.36 -9.61
CA PHE A 514 9.61 -19.21 -8.16
C PHE A 514 11.05 -18.85 -7.80
N GLY A 515 11.24 -18.12 -6.70
CA GLY A 515 12.58 -17.83 -6.15
C GLY A 515 12.62 -17.33 -4.71
N VAL A 516 13.80 -17.53 -4.11
CA VAL A 516 14.25 -17.04 -2.80
C VAL A 516 15.72 -16.64 -2.92
N ASP A 517 16.16 -15.52 -2.36
CA ASP A 517 17.47 -14.93 -2.69
C ASP A 517 18.38 -14.63 -1.48
N SER A 518 17.82 -14.50 -0.27
CA SER A 518 18.49 -14.02 0.94
C SER A 518 18.50 -15.04 2.08
N TYR A 519 19.46 -14.95 3.00
CA TYR A 519 19.52 -15.72 4.25
C TYR A 519 18.21 -15.74 5.02
N SER A 520 17.52 -14.59 5.10
CA SER A 520 16.24 -14.53 5.81
C SER A 520 15.13 -15.26 5.05
N ASP A 521 15.25 -15.46 3.73
CA ASP A 521 14.24 -16.15 2.92
C ASP A 521 14.19 -17.66 3.15
N PHE A 522 15.14 -18.24 3.89
CA PHE A 522 15.21 -19.70 4.06
C PHE A 522 14.32 -20.26 5.16
N GLU A 523 13.75 -19.40 5.99
CA GLU A 523 12.82 -19.77 7.06
C GLU A 523 11.35 -19.65 6.59
N ASN A 524 10.99 -20.18 5.42
CA ASN A 524 9.62 -20.15 4.91
C ASN A 524 8.95 -21.53 4.88
N ASP A 525 7.66 -21.59 5.15
CA ASP A 525 6.87 -22.82 5.13
C ASP A 525 6.22 -23.00 3.76
N ILE A 526 6.84 -23.80 2.89
CA ILE A 526 6.41 -24.02 1.50
C ILE A 526 6.30 -25.53 1.28
N ASP A 527 5.10 -26.02 0.98
CA ASP A 527 4.87 -27.45 0.77
C ASP A 527 4.69 -27.83 -0.71
N THR A 528 4.58 -29.13 -0.93
CA THR A 528 4.40 -29.78 -2.24
C THR A 528 3.07 -29.47 -2.93
N SER A 529 2.16 -28.72 -2.31
CA SER A 529 0.92 -28.31 -2.99
C SER A 529 1.13 -27.16 -3.98
N ASN A 530 2.28 -26.48 -3.90
CA ASN A 530 2.66 -25.42 -4.84
C ASN A 530 3.27 -26.03 -6.11
N THR A 531 2.88 -25.50 -7.26
CA THR A 531 3.33 -26.03 -8.56
C THR A 531 3.87 -24.97 -9.51
N VAL A 532 4.89 -25.34 -10.27
CA VAL A 532 5.52 -24.56 -11.33
C VAL A 532 5.42 -25.35 -12.64
N ASP A 533 4.80 -24.77 -13.68
CA ASP A 533 4.56 -25.44 -14.98
C ASP A 533 3.99 -26.88 -14.84
N GLY A 534 3.12 -27.08 -13.84
CA GLY A 534 2.50 -28.37 -13.54
C GLY A 534 3.36 -29.37 -12.74
N LYS A 535 4.55 -28.97 -12.30
CA LYS A 535 5.48 -29.77 -11.48
C LYS A 535 5.56 -29.26 -10.04
N THR A 536 5.98 -30.11 -9.12
CA THR A 536 5.98 -29.84 -7.67
C THR A 536 7.17 -28.98 -7.24
N ILE A 537 6.96 -28.03 -6.32
CA ILE A 537 8.06 -27.36 -5.60
C ILE A 537 8.51 -28.26 -4.43
N TYR A 538 9.80 -28.59 -4.41
CA TYR A 538 10.43 -29.22 -3.25
C TYR A 538 11.28 -28.20 -2.50
N TYR A 539 10.71 -27.68 -1.43
CA TYR A 539 11.36 -26.76 -0.48
C TYR A 539 11.62 -27.51 0.83
N TRP A 540 12.85 -27.97 1.01
CA TRP A 540 13.24 -28.86 2.10
C TRP A 540 14.07 -28.12 3.14
N ILE A 541 13.63 -28.17 4.38
CA ILE A 541 14.36 -27.66 5.55
C ILE A 541 14.61 -28.83 6.50
N ASP A 542 15.81 -28.90 7.09
CA ASP A 542 16.19 -29.87 8.13
C ASP A 542 15.98 -31.34 7.70
N ARG A 543 16.28 -31.67 6.44
CA ARG A 543 16.16 -33.03 5.90
C ARG A 543 17.48 -33.78 5.93
N GLN A 544 17.40 -35.10 6.00
CA GLN A 544 18.59 -35.96 6.03
C GLN A 544 18.36 -37.29 5.31
N ASP A 545 19.37 -37.76 4.59
CA ASP A 545 19.43 -39.11 4.00
C ASP A 545 18.31 -39.39 2.97
N GLU A 546 17.98 -38.38 2.16
CA GLU A 546 16.85 -38.41 1.23
C GLU A 546 17.21 -37.99 -0.20
N GLN A 547 16.39 -38.43 -1.15
CA GLN A 547 16.50 -38.05 -2.56
C GLN A 547 15.28 -37.22 -2.98
N ILE A 548 15.53 -36.10 -3.66
CA ILE A 548 14.45 -35.31 -4.26
C ILE A 548 13.66 -36.18 -5.27
N PRO A 549 12.32 -36.17 -5.23
CA PRO A 549 11.48 -36.87 -6.20
C PRO A 549 11.63 -36.39 -7.65
N ASP A 550 11.27 -37.24 -8.60
CA ASP A 550 11.48 -37.04 -10.04
C ASP A 550 10.49 -36.07 -10.71
N ASP A 551 9.41 -35.69 -10.01
CA ASP A 551 8.41 -34.72 -10.46
C ASP A 551 8.74 -33.26 -10.08
N ALA A 552 9.95 -33.01 -9.56
CA ALA A 552 10.38 -31.68 -9.14
C ALA A 552 10.42 -30.67 -10.30
N GLY A 553 9.81 -29.51 -10.08
CA GLY A 553 9.92 -28.31 -10.92
C GLY A 553 10.89 -27.27 -10.37
N VAL A 554 11.04 -27.22 -9.04
CA VAL A 554 11.97 -26.37 -8.27
C VAL A 554 12.57 -27.20 -7.15
N VAL A 555 13.85 -26.98 -6.87
CA VAL A 555 14.56 -27.61 -5.76
C VAL A 555 15.27 -26.57 -4.90
N VAL A 556 14.80 -26.41 -3.67
CA VAL A 556 15.44 -25.59 -2.63
C VAL A 556 15.68 -26.47 -1.41
N VAL A 557 16.94 -26.56 -0.99
CA VAL A 557 17.37 -27.39 0.14
C VAL A 557 18.11 -26.49 1.14
N VAL A 558 17.61 -26.47 2.37
CA VAL A 558 18.06 -25.60 3.45
C VAL A 558 18.44 -26.45 4.65
N ASN A 559 19.57 -26.15 5.28
CA ASN A 559 20.02 -26.75 6.54
C ASN A 559 19.90 -28.29 6.57
N SER A 560 20.27 -28.94 5.47
CA SER A 560 20.05 -30.37 5.26
C SER A 560 21.37 -31.10 5.04
N MET A 561 21.37 -32.43 5.19
CA MET A 561 22.57 -33.24 5.01
C MET A 561 22.30 -34.52 4.22
N ASN A 562 23.27 -34.94 3.39
CA ASN A 562 23.16 -36.17 2.61
C ASN A 562 21.91 -36.24 1.73
N ILE A 563 21.59 -35.12 1.09
CA ILE A 563 20.50 -35.00 0.12
C ILE A 563 21.01 -35.33 -1.28
N THR A 564 20.22 -36.04 -2.08
CA THR A 564 20.54 -36.32 -3.49
C THR A 564 19.51 -35.66 -4.42
N VAL A 565 19.97 -34.79 -5.30
CA VAL A 565 19.21 -34.21 -6.42
C VAL A 565 19.70 -34.87 -7.70
N ARG A 566 18.84 -35.59 -8.42
CA ARG A 566 19.29 -36.31 -9.61
C ARG A 566 18.24 -36.52 -10.69
N ASP A 567 18.72 -36.63 -11.92
CA ASP A 567 17.92 -37.00 -13.10
C ASP A 567 16.76 -36.01 -13.37
N LEU A 568 16.96 -34.74 -13.01
CA LEU A 568 15.96 -33.67 -13.12
C LEU A 568 16.26 -32.69 -14.25
N THR A 569 15.20 -32.13 -14.82
CA THR A 569 15.26 -30.96 -15.71
C THR A 569 14.49 -29.82 -15.06
N LEU A 570 15.22 -28.78 -14.66
CA LEU A 570 14.76 -27.65 -13.86
C LEU A 570 14.94 -26.38 -14.68
N THR A 571 13.81 -25.75 -15.04
CA THR A 571 13.78 -24.68 -16.04
C THR A 571 12.89 -23.54 -15.64
N ASN A 572 13.22 -22.33 -16.09
CA ASN A 572 12.42 -21.12 -15.91
C ASN A 572 12.12 -20.86 -14.42
N ASN A 573 13.15 -20.93 -13.57
CA ASN A 573 13.08 -20.58 -12.14
C ASN A 573 14.13 -19.53 -11.80
N ARG A 574 14.05 -18.91 -10.62
CA ARG A 574 15.15 -18.06 -10.15
C ARG A 574 16.40 -18.90 -9.91
N GLN A 575 16.28 -20.02 -9.21
CA GLN A 575 17.36 -20.98 -9.09
C GLN A 575 16.89 -22.32 -9.65
N GLY A 576 17.70 -22.95 -10.51
CA GLY A 576 17.46 -24.33 -10.92
C GLY A 576 17.56 -25.26 -9.71
N VAL A 577 18.69 -25.21 -9.01
CA VAL A 577 18.90 -25.85 -7.70
C VAL A 577 19.50 -24.84 -6.73
N LEU A 578 18.94 -24.72 -5.53
CA LEU A 578 19.51 -23.94 -4.43
C LEU A 578 19.82 -24.81 -3.23
N PHE A 579 21.09 -24.83 -2.82
CA PHE A 579 21.56 -25.39 -1.56
C PHE A 579 21.98 -24.25 -0.62
N ALA A 580 21.30 -24.12 0.51
CA ALA A 580 21.63 -23.21 1.60
C ALA A 580 21.97 -24.02 2.85
N TYR A 581 23.12 -23.76 3.49
CA TYR A 581 23.56 -24.49 4.69
C TYR A 581 23.54 -26.02 4.55
N THR A 582 23.75 -26.53 3.33
CA THR A 582 23.58 -27.95 3.01
C THR A 582 24.93 -28.64 2.93
N LEU A 583 25.01 -29.82 3.55
CA LEU A 583 26.26 -30.56 3.74
C LEU A 583 26.22 -31.97 3.16
N ASN A 584 27.37 -32.49 2.72
CA ASN A 584 27.55 -33.89 2.32
C ASN A 584 26.53 -34.38 1.26
N SER A 585 26.03 -33.48 0.42
CA SER A 585 24.92 -33.73 -0.50
C SER A 585 25.40 -33.78 -1.96
N LYS A 586 24.52 -34.22 -2.86
CA LYS A 586 24.85 -34.47 -4.27
C LYS A 586 23.86 -33.82 -5.22
N ILE A 587 24.38 -33.25 -6.29
CA ILE A 587 23.62 -32.81 -7.47
C ILE A 587 24.21 -33.56 -8.66
N GLU A 588 23.51 -34.56 -9.17
CA GLU A 588 24.02 -35.47 -10.20
C GLU A 588 23.07 -35.59 -11.40
N ASN A 589 23.59 -35.46 -12.63
CA ASN A 589 22.79 -35.60 -13.85
C ASN A 589 21.56 -34.66 -13.89
N VAL A 590 21.71 -33.43 -13.41
CA VAL A 590 20.68 -32.38 -13.46
C VAL A 590 20.90 -31.49 -14.69
N THR A 591 19.81 -31.18 -15.38
CA THR A 591 19.77 -30.13 -16.40
C THR A 591 19.14 -28.86 -15.81
N ALA A 592 19.95 -27.82 -15.61
CA ALA A 592 19.50 -26.50 -15.16
C ALA A 592 19.53 -25.53 -16.35
N LEU A 593 18.36 -25.20 -16.90
CA LEU A 593 18.21 -24.48 -18.17
C LEU A 593 17.29 -23.27 -18.06
N ASN A 594 17.69 -22.12 -18.59
CA ASN A 594 16.88 -20.89 -18.63
C ASN A 594 16.38 -20.44 -17.24
N ASN A 595 17.18 -20.62 -16.21
CA ASN A 595 16.92 -20.06 -14.89
C ASN A 595 17.63 -18.70 -14.75
N TRP A 596 17.38 -17.97 -13.66
CA TRP A 596 18.24 -16.84 -13.32
C TRP A 596 19.64 -17.36 -12.98
N ASP A 597 19.77 -18.19 -11.94
CA ASP A 597 20.96 -18.99 -11.66
C ASP A 597 20.71 -20.48 -11.97
N GLY A 598 21.70 -21.15 -12.54
CA GLY A 598 21.61 -22.59 -12.78
C GLY A 598 21.62 -23.41 -11.48
N ILE A 599 22.76 -23.43 -10.80
CA ILE A 599 22.97 -24.11 -9.53
C ILE A 599 23.66 -23.16 -8.55
N ARG A 600 23.05 -22.92 -7.39
CA ARG A 600 23.58 -22.02 -6.36
C ARG A 600 23.82 -22.76 -5.05
N LEU A 601 25.03 -22.61 -4.51
CA LEU A 601 25.44 -23.10 -3.19
C LEU A 601 25.80 -21.89 -2.32
N MET A 602 25.15 -21.77 -1.18
CA MET A 602 25.36 -20.70 -0.21
C MET A 602 25.61 -21.31 1.17
N SER A 603 26.75 -20.98 1.78
CA SER A 603 27.23 -21.58 3.04
C SER A 603 27.12 -23.12 3.05
N SER A 604 27.32 -23.74 1.89
CA SER A 604 27.04 -25.16 1.66
C SER A 604 28.34 -25.88 1.30
N SER A 605 28.78 -26.78 2.18
CA SER A 605 30.11 -27.38 2.14
C SER A 605 30.08 -28.91 1.98
N ASN A 606 31.17 -29.48 1.47
CA ASN A 606 31.34 -30.94 1.29
C ASN A 606 30.31 -31.58 0.34
N ASN A 607 29.79 -30.84 -0.64
CA ASN A 607 28.83 -31.35 -1.62
C ASN A 607 29.54 -31.80 -2.90
N THR A 608 28.87 -32.65 -3.69
CA THR A 608 29.37 -33.11 -5.00
C THR A 608 28.40 -32.75 -6.11
N LEU A 609 28.87 -31.99 -7.10
CA LEU A 609 28.15 -31.62 -8.31
C LEU A 609 28.79 -32.37 -9.46
N MET A 610 28.09 -33.37 -10.03
CA MET A 610 28.63 -34.18 -11.12
C MET A 610 27.69 -34.39 -12.30
N ASN A 611 28.25 -34.44 -13.51
CA ASN A 611 27.50 -34.77 -14.73
C ASN A 611 26.31 -33.83 -14.99
N ASN A 612 26.34 -32.59 -14.49
CA ASN A 612 25.24 -31.65 -14.68
C ASN A 612 25.41 -30.87 -15.99
N ASN A 613 24.30 -30.53 -16.62
CA ASN A 613 24.24 -29.70 -17.82
C ASN A 613 23.57 -28.36 -17.45
N VAL A 614 24.37 -27.31 -17.33
CA VAL A 614 23.96 -25.99 -16.85
C VAL A 614 24.05 -25.02 -18.02
N LEU A 615 22.90 -24.60 -18.56
CA LEU A 615 22.85 -23.93 -19.86
C LEU A 615 21.88 -22.76 -19.93
N GLY A 616 22.28 -21.68 -20.62
CA GLY A 616 21.35 -20.63 -21.01
C GLY A 616 20.71 -19.89 -19.84
N ASN A 617 21.36 -19.87 -18.67
CA ASN A 617 20.84 -19.15 -17.51
C ASN A 617 21.16 -17.66 -17.63
N ASP A 618 20.27 -16.82 -17.13
CA ASP A 618 20.28 -15.37 -17.31
C ASP A 618 21.30 -14.64 -16.42
N CYS A 619 21.81 -15.31 -15.39
CA CYS A 619 22.91 -14.88 -14.54
C CYS A 619 24.00 -15.95 -14.53
N ASP A 620 24.30 -16.54 -13.36
CA ASP A 620 25.40 -17.47 -13.18
C ASP A 620 25.01 -18.91 -13.55
N GLY A 621 25.93 -19.63 -14.18
CA GLY A 621 25.77 -21.08 -14.36
C GLY A 621 25.82 -21.79 -13.02
N ILE A 622 26.98 -21.77 -12.38
CA ILE A 622 27.19 -22.35 -11.05
C ILE A 622 27.78 -21.29 -10.13
N TRP A 623 27.12 -21.00 -9.00
CA TRP A 623 27.59 -20.01 -8.03
C TRP A 623 27.81 -20.64 -6.65
N LEU A 624 29.04 -20.51 -6.14
CA LEU A 624 29.44 -20.89 -4.78
C LEU A 624 29.72 -19.61 -4.00
N TRP A 625 28.97 -19.38 -2.93
CA TRP A 625 29.05 -18.15 -2.15
C TRP A 625 29.07 -18.42 -0.65
N ASP A 626 29.72 -17.51 0.08
CA ASP A 626 29.77 -17.39 1.53
C ASP A 626 30.15 -18.69 2.24
N SER A 627 31.45 -19.02 2.25
CA SER A 627 31.97 -20.21 2.92
C SER A 627 31.40 -21.53 2.39
N SER A 628 31.06 -21.60 1.10
CA SER A 628 30.72 -22.85 0.42
C SER A 628 31.99 -23.63 0.08
N ASN A 629 32.55 -24.29 1.09
CA ASN A 629 33.89 -24.87 1.06
C ASN A 629 33.90 -26.38 0.78
N TYR A 630 35.05 -26.91 0.34
CA TYR A 630 35.27 -28.35 0.21
C TYR A 630 34.31 -29.10 -0.73
N ASN A 631 33.68 -28.40 -1.67
CA ASN A 631 32.81 -29.01 -2.67
C ASN A 631 33.63 -29.62 -3.82
N LEU A 632 33.09 -30.66 -4.46
CA LEU A 632 33.64 -31.30 -5.65
C LEU A 632 32.74 -31.02 -6.85
N LEU A 633 33.26 -30.30 -7.85
CA LEU A 633 32.58 -30.04 -9.12
C LEU A 633 33.34 -30.79 -10.22
N THR A 634 32.72 -31.79 -10.82
CA THR A 634 33.38 -32.58 -11.88
C THR A 634 32.45 -33.07 -12.98
N SER A 635 32.94 -33.16 -14.21
CA SER A 635 32.16 -33.64 -15.36
C SER A 635 30.91 -32.82 -15.65
N ASN A 636 30.87 -31.55 -15.23
CA ASN A 636 29.76 -30.65 -15.55
C ASN A 636 29.99 -29.94 -16.88
N THR A 637 28.93 -29.73 -17.64
CA THR A 637 28.94 -28.88 -18.84
C THR A 637 28.21 -27.58 -18.54
N VAL A 638 28.92 -26.46 -18.58
CA VAL A 638 28.45 -25.13 -18.22
C VAL A 638 28.57 -24.22 -19.43
N ARG A 639 27.44 -23.83 -20.02
CA ARG A 639 27.45 -23.18 -21.34
C ARG A 639 26.42 -22.08 -21.55
N ASN A 640 26.79 -21.07 -22.34
CA ASN A 640 25.89 -19.99 -22.76
C ASN A 640 25.16 -19.30 -21.59
N ASN A 641 25.81 -19.15 -20.43
CA ASN A 641 25.23 -18.38 -19.31
C ASN A 641 25.61 -16.89 -19.47
N ASN A 642 24.67 -16.02 -19.11
CA ASN A 642 24.73 -14.59 -19.46
C ASN A 642 25.59 -13.75 -18.50
N TYR A 643 25.91 -14.24 -17.29
CA TYR A 643 26.88 -13.62 -16.39
C TYR A 643 28.18 -14.43 -16.33
N SER A 644 28.44 -15.22 -15.29
CA SER A 644 29.60 -16.11 -15.25
C SER A 644 29.22 -17.58 -15.48
N GLY A 645 30.12 -18.36 -16.09
CA GLY A 645 29.97 -19.81 -16.18
C GLY A 645 30.02 -20.41 -14.78
N ILE A 646 31.10 -20.13 -14.06
CA ILE A 646 31.23 -20.43 -12.63
C ILE A 646 31.69 -19.20 -11.87
N ARG A 647 31.02 -18.92 -10.74
CA ARG A 647 31.35 -17.85 -9.81
C ARG A 647 31.67 -18.44 -8.45
N VAL A 648 32.81 -18.08 -7.87
CA VAL A 648 33.26 -18.57 -6.56
C VAL A 648 33.66 -17.38 -5.70
N GLU A 649 32.91 -17.13 -4.63
CA GLU A 649 33.08 -15.96 -3.78
C GLU A 649 33.16 -16.37 -2.32
N GLU A 650 34.21 -15.91 -1.64
CA GLU A 650 34.47 -16.20 -0.23
C GLU A 650 34.39 -17.71 0.09
N SER A 651 34.78 -18.55 -0.88
CA SER A 651 34.55 -20.00 -0.88
C SER A 651 35.83 -20.74 -1.29
N ASN A 652 36.32 -21.58 -0.40
CA ASN A 652 37.68 -22.09 -0.41
C ASN A 652 37.74 -23.62 -0.39
N SER A 653 38.90 -24.14 -0.79
CA SER A 653 39.20 -25.58 -0.80
C SER A 653 38.24 -26.43 -1.64
N ASN A 654 37.53 -25.82 -2.59
CA ASN A 654 36.73 -26.55 -3.57
C ASN A 654 37.64 -27.19 -4.62
N LYS A 655 37.23 -28.36 -5.13
CA LYS A 655 37.92 -29.10 -6.20
C LYS A 655 37.07 -29.04 -7.47
N ILE A 656 37.59 -28.39 -8.50
CA ILE A 656 36.86 -28.08 -9.74
C ILE A 656 37.69 -28.58 -10.91
N TYR A 657 37.39 -29.78 -11.42
CA TYR A 657 38.16 -30.41 -12.50
C TYR A 657 37.28 -31.26 -13.41
N LEU A 658 37.72 -31.47 -14.65
CA LEU A 658 37.00 -32.19 -15.70
C LEU A 658 35.64 -31.56 -16.04
N ASN A 659 35.51 -30.23 -15.91
CA ASN A 659 34.31 -29.52 -16.34
C ASN A 659 34.54 -28.88 -17.71
N ASN A 660 33.44 -28.63 -18.44
CA ASN A 660 33.46 -27.96 -19.74
C ASN A 660 32.82 -26.58 -19.60
N PHE A 661 33.60 -25.52 -19.80
CA PHE A 661 33.11 -24.14 -19.82
C PHE A 661 33.08 -23.61 -21.25
N ILE A 662 31.87 -23.35 -21.77
CA ILE A 662 31.65 -23.10 -23.19
C ILE A 662 30.77 -21.86 -23.40
N ASN A 663 31.34 -20.80 -23.98
CA ASN A 663 30.60 -19.61 -24.46
C ASN A 663 29.77 -18.93 -23.36
N ASN A 664 30.26 -18.88 -22.13
CA ASN A 664 29.67 -18.03 -21.09
C ASN A 664 30.18 -16.59 -21.28
N ASN A 665 29.41 -15.59 -20.83
CA ASN A 665 29.82 -14.18 -21.01
C ASN A 665 31.12 -13.87 -20.25
N ASP A 666 31.19 -14.30 -19.00
CA ASP A 666 32.43 -14.49 -18.26
C ASP A 666 32.63 -15.99 -18.00
N THR A 667 33.81 -16.52 -18.30
CA THR A 667 34.04 -17.97 -18.22
C THR A 667 34.12 -18.42 -16.75
N VAL A 668 34.83 -17.65 -15.92
CA VAL A 668 35.05 -17.91 -14.50
C VAL A 668 35.32 -16.61 -13.73
N HIS A 669 34.66 -16.46 -12.58
CA HIS A 669 34.91 -15.39 -11.62
C HIS A 669 35.28 -15.97 -10.25
N SER A 670 36.41 -15.56 -9.67
CA SER A 670 36.87 -16.05 -8.37
C SER A 670 37.36 -14.92 -7.46
N GLU A 671 36.55 -14.53 -6.48
CA GLU A 671 36.85 -13.46 -5.52
C GLU A 671 37.08 -13.99 -4.10
N ASN A 672 38.14 -13.53 -3.44
CA ASN A 672 38.49 -13.88 -2.05
C ASN A 672 38.45 -15.40 -1.76
N SER A 673 38.87 -16.19 -2.74
CA SER A 673 38.70 -17.63 -2.81
C SER A 673 40.00 -18.31 -3.24
N THR A 674 40.34 -19.44 -2.60
CA THR A 674 41.49 -20.29 -2.94
C THR A 674 41.01 -21.72 -3.15
N ASN A 675 41.07 -22.22 -4.38
CA ASN A 675 40.50 -23.49 -4.82
C ASN A 675 41.49 -24.30 -5.67
N ILE A 676 41.14 -25.55 -5.95
CA ILE A 676 41.97 -26.50 -6.71
C ILE A 676 41.27 -26.79 -8.04
N TRP A 677 41.91 -26.43 -9.14
CA TRP A 677 41.31 -26.45 -10.49
C TRP A 677 41.74 -27.65 -11.36
N ASN A 678 42.45 -28.61 -10.77
CA ASN A 678 42.88 -29.85 -11.41
C ASN A 678 42.84 -31.01 -10.41
N THR A 679 42.90 -32.26 -10.89
CA THR A 679 42.89 -33.43 -10.00
C THR A 679 44.08 -33.38 -9.02
N THR A 680 43.87 -33.79 -7.76
CA THR A 680 44.94 -33.84 -6.75
C THR A 680 45.84 -35.06 -6.89
N GLU A 681 45.40 -36.07 -7.64
CA GLU A 681 46.14 -37.28 -7.98
C GLU A 681 46.17 -37.42 -9.50
N GLU A 682 47.21 -38.07 -10.03
CA GLU A 682 47.26 -38.43 -11.44
C GLU A 682 46.21 -39.51 -11.73
N ILE A 683 45.50 -39.37 -12.85
CA ILE A 683 44.49 -40.33 -13.31
C ILE A 683 44.81 -40.81 -14.72
N PRO A 684 44.51 -42.08 -15.04
CA PRO A 684 44.70 -42.59 -16.40
C PRO A 684 43.60 -42.06 -17.32
N TYR A 685 44.00 -41.63 -18.53
CA TYR A 685 43.07 -41.16 -19.56
C TYR A 685 43.53 -41.56 -20.95
N THR A 686 42.62 -41.50 -21.94
CA THR A 686 42.93 -41.80 -23.35
C THR A 686 42.81 -40.56 -24.20
N TYR A 687 43.86 -40.21 -24.95
CA TYR A 687 43.84 -39.12 -25.91
C TYR A 687 44.47 -39.59 -27.23
N SER A 688 43.82 -39.28 -28.35
CA SER A 688 44.27 -39.70 -29.69
C SER A 688 44.61 -41.20 -29.83
N GLY A 689 43.95 -42.07 -29.05
CA GLY A 689 44.15 -43.52 -29.07
C GLY A 689 45.29 -44.04 -28.18
N PHE A 690 45.99 -43.17 -27.46
CA PHE A 690 47.04 -43.53 -26.50
C PHE A 690 46.58 -43.32 -25.07
N THR A 691 47.10 -44.13 -24.14
CA THR A 691 46.82 -43.99 -22.71
C THR A 691 47.95 -43.21 -22.03
N TYR A 692 47.57 -42.20 -21.27
CA TYR A 692 48.46 -41.36 -20.48
C TYR A 692 48.06 -41.46 -19.00
N THR A 693 48.91 -40.93 -18.12
CA THR A 693 48.61 -40.78 -16.69
C THR A 693 49.19 -39.43 -16.27
N ASN A 694 48.32 -38.51 -15.86
CA ASN A 694 48.68 -37.16 -15.45
C ASN A 694 47.58 -36.57 -14.56
N HIS A 695 47.84 -35.42 -13.95
CA HIS A 695 46.79 -34.57 -13.39
C HIS A 695 45.93 -34.00 -14.52
N MET A 696 44.63 -33.77 -14.28
CA MET A 696 43.69 -33.26 -15.30
C MET A 696 42.90 -32.06 -14.78
N GLY A 697 42.79 -31.00 -15.59
CA GLY A 697 42.08 -29.76 -15.30
C GLY A 697 40.70 -29.69 -15.95
N ASN A 698 40.31 -28.49 -16.37
CA ASN A 698 39.03 -28.20 -17.03
C ASN A 698 39.23 -27.85 -18.51
N TYR A 699 38.16 -27.94 -19.28
CA TYR A 699 38.11 -27.48 -20.65
C TYR A 699 37.55 -26.05 -20.71
N TRP A 700 38.31 -25.15 -21.32
CA TRP A 700 37.99 -23.73 -21.48
C TRP A 700 37.95 -23.40 -22.97
N ILE A 701 36.77 -23.08 -23.52
CA ILE A 701 36.61 -22.86 -24.98
C ILE A 701 37.42 -21.66 -25.49
N ASP A 702 37.71 -20.71 -24.61
CA ASP A 702 38.43 -19.47 -24.88
C ASP A 702 39.96 -19.61 -24.72
N TYR A 703 40.45 -20.81 -24.35
CA TYR A 703 41.86 -21.06 -24.11
C TYR A 703 42.49 -21.99 -25.15
N THR A 704 43.61 -21.54 -25.72
CA THR A 704 44.45 -22.33 -26.61
C THR A 704 45.91 -22.03 -26.33
N ASP A 705 46.74 -23.05 -26.22
CA ASP A 705 48.19 -22.92 -26.03
C ASP A 705 48.93 -24.01 -26.81
N ILE A 706 50.19 -24.27 -26.46
CA ILE A 706 50.99 -25.38 -26.98
C ILE A 706 50.77 -26.64 -26.13
N ASP A 707 50.62 -27.77 -26.82
CA ASP A 707 50.64 -29.13 -26.27
C ASP A 707 51.85 -29.84 -26.91
N SER A 708 53.03 -29.64 -26.31
CA SER A 708 54.31 -30.03 -26.92
C SER A 708 54.53 -31.54 -26.95
N ASP A 709 53.95 -32.27 -26.01
CA ASP A 709 54.05 -33.73 -25.92
C ASP A 709 52.83 -34.45 -26.50
N SER A 710 51.84 -33.69 -27.01
CA SER A 710 50.61 -34.19 -27.61
C SER A 710 49.84 -35.12 -26.68
N ASN A 711 49.92 -34.87 -25.36
CA ASN A 711 49.22 -35.65 -24.36
C ASN A 711 47.75 -35.21 -24.21
N GLY A 712 47.33 -34.11 -24.85
CA GLY A 712 45.96 -33.61 -24.77
C GLY A 712 45.72 -32.66 -23.60
N ILE A 713 46.76 -32.16 -22.94
CA ILE A 713 46.71 -31.16 -21.89
C ILE A 713 47.62 -29.99 -22.34
N TRP A 714 47.15 -28.76 -22.17
CA TRP A 714 47.95 -27.58 -22.50
C TRP A 714 49.10 -27.41 -21.50
N ASP A 715 50.29 -27.07 -22.00
CA ASP A 715 51.53 -27.01 -21.20
C ASP A 715 51.55 -25.85 -20.18
N ASN A 716 50.81 -24.76 -20.46
CA ASN A 716 50.75 -23.59 -19.60
C ASN A 716 49.44 -23.54 -18.79
N PRO A 717 49.46 -22.95 -17.58
CA PRO A 717 48.25 -22.81 -16.77
C PRO A 717 47.26 -21.79 -17.34
N TYR A 718 45.96 -22.07 -17.20
CA TYR A 718 44.89 -21.08 -17.35
C TYR A 718 44.80 -20.27 -16.05
N ILE A 719 44.85 -18.94 -16.15
CA ILE A 719 44.86 -18.04 -14.99
C ILE A 719 43.42 -17.76 -14.55
N ILE A 720 43.15 -17.92 -13.25
CA ILE A 720 41.83 -17.74 -12.64
C ILE A 720 42.00 -16.80 -11.46
N ASP A 721 42.01 -15.49 -11.71
CA ASP A 721 42.31 -14.47 -10.70
C ASP A 721 43.61 -14.77 -9.92
N SER A 722 43.51 -15.11 -8.62
CA SER A 722 44.66 -15.54 -7.81
C SER A 722 45.03 -17.01 -7.97
N ASP A 723 44.12 -17.83 -8.47
CA ASP A 723 44.25 -19.27 -8.71
C ASP A 723 44.66 -19.57 -10.16
N ARG A 724 44.93 -20.85 -10.44
CA ARG A 724 45.25 -21.35 -11.78
C ARG A 724 44.75 -22.78 -11.96
N ASP A 725 44.25 -23.07 -13.15
CA ASP A 725 44.16 -24.44 -13.64
C ASP A 725 45.51 -24.79 -14.28
N TYR A 726 46.26 -25.66 -13.62
CA TYR A 726 47.58 -26.09 -14.07
C TYR A 726 47.56 -27.15 -15.16
N GLN A 727 46.39 -27.72 -15.47
CA GLN A 727 46.27 -28.80 -16.46
C GLN A 727 45.08 -28.56 -17.41
N PRO A 728 44.98 -27.40 -18.10
CA PRO A 728 43.86 -27.10 -18.97
C PRO A 728 43.73 -28.12 -20.11
N LEU A 729 42.52 -28.60 -20.40
CA LEU A 729 42.29 -29.65 -21.39
C LEU A 729 42.20 -29.08 -22.81
N VAL A 730 42.71 -29.82 -23.79
CA VAL A 730 42.64 -29.48 -25.23
C VAL A 730 41.23 -29.60 -25.80
N MET A 731 40.41 -30.51 -25.25
CA MET A 731 39.03 -30.77 -25.69
C MET A 731 38.10 -31.04 -24.49
N PRO A 732 36.77 -31.14 -24.69
CA PRO A 732 35.86 -31.44 -23.59
C PRO A 732 36.20 -32.76 -22.87
N GLY A 733 36.08 -32.77 -21.54
CA GLY A 733 36.59 -33.81 -20.64
C GLY A 733 36.04 -35.21 -20.91
N GLU A 734 34.80 -35.34 -21.39
CA GLU A 734 34.18 -36.61 -21.75
C GLU A 734 34.94 -37.37 -22.85
N ASN A 735 35.72 -36.67 -23.68
CA ASN A 735 36.48 -37.29 -24.78
C ASN A 735 37.73 -38.03 -24.30
N TYR A 736 38.17 -37.79 -23.06
CA TYR A 736 39.34 -38.45 -22.46
C TYR A 736 39.01 -39.81 -21.85
N PHE A 737 37.73 -40.07 -21.60
CA PHE A 737 37.21 -41.30 -21.00
C PHE A 737 36.22 -42.04 -21.91
N ALA A 738 35.91 -41.47 -23.07
CA ALA A 738 35.08 -42.13 -24.08
C ALA A 738 35.77 -43.43 -24.57
N ALA A 739 34.99 -44.50 -24.70
CA ALA A 739 35.48 -45.72 -25.34
C ALA A 739 36.01 -45.39 -26.74
N PRO A 740 37.15 -45.97 -27.18
CA PRO A 740 37.69 -45.67 -28.49
C PRO A 740 36.63 -45.93 -29.55
N LYS A 741 36.29 -44.88 -30.32
CA LYS A 741 35.44 -45.05 -31.50
C LYS A 741 36.14 -46.07 -32.40
N THR A 742 35.56 -47.25 -32.54
CA THR A 742 35.99 -48.22 -33.55
C THR A 742 35.68 -47.63 -34.92
N VAL A 743 36.62 -46.87 -35.47
CA VAL A 743 36.58 -46.44 -36.87
C VAL A 743 36.89 -47.68 -37.70
N LEU A 744 35.91 -48.15 -38.47
CA LEU A 744 36.12 -49.17 -39.48
C LEU A 744 36.75 -48.51 -40.70
N ASP A 745 38.07 -48.33 -40.67
CA ASP A 745 38.86 -47.85 -41.81
C ASP A 745 39.28 -49.06 -42.66
N THR A 746 38.81 -49.12 -43.91
CA THR A 746 39.18 -50.20 -44.84
C THR A 746 40.55 -49.98 -45.48
N GLY A 747 41.23 -48.88 -45.16
CA GLY A 747 42.45 -48.44 -45.82
C GLY A 747 42.21 -48.00 -47.27
N GLN A 748 43.21 -47.32 -47.84
CA GLN A 748 43.23 -46.99 -49.26
C GLN A 748 43.41 -48.28 -50.09
N PRO A 749 42.55 -48.59 -51.08
CA PRO A 749 42.69 -49.82 -51.85
C PRO A 749 44.02 -49.83 -52.62
N ALA A 750 44.75 -50.94 -52.58
CA ALA A 750 46.00 -51.12 -53.32
C ALA A 750 45.83 -51.07 -54.87
N ASN A 751 44.59 -51.00 -55.35
CA ASN A 751 44.23 -50.75 -56.75
C ASN A 751 43.02 -49.80 -56.78
N PRO A 752 43.17 -48.54 -57.21
CA PRO A 752 42.02 -47.66 -57.40
C PRO A 752 41.17 -48.25 -58.53
N TYR A 753 40.02 -48.83 -58.18
CA TYR A 753 39.04 -49.25 -59.17
C TYR A 753 38.52 -48.00 -59.90
N PRO A 754 38.36 -48.04 -61.23
CA PRO A 754 37.71 -46.95 -61.95
C PRO A 754 36.28 -46.82 -61.44
N SER A 755 35.86 -45.59 -61.19
CA SER A 755 34.54 -45.21 -60.72
C SER A 755 33.45 -45.96 -61.50
N ILE A 756 32.75 -46.88 -60.84
CA ILE A 756 31.60 -47.55 -61.43
C ILE A 756 30.40 -46.63 -61.21
N MET A 757 29.95 -45.98 -62.28
CA MET A 757 28.69 -45.22 -62.27
C MET A 757 27.51 -46.19 -62.45
N GLY A 758 26.61 -46.22 -61.48
CA GLY A 758 25.38 -46.98 -61.52
C GLY A 758 24.72 -47.12 -60.15
N CYS A 759 23.41 -47.39 -60.13
CA CYS A 759 22.69 -47.71 -58.90
C CYS A 759 22.95 -49.19 -58.55
N HIS A 760 23.69 -49.43 -57.47
CA HIS A 760 24.01 -50.77 -56.99
C HIS A 760 23.01 -51.20 -55.92
N THR A 761 22.15 -52.16 -56.25
CA THR A 761 21.21 -52.74 -55.28
C THR A 761 21.82 -54.00 -54.68
N GLY A 762 22.14 -53.95 -53.39
CA GLY A 762 22.68 -55.08 -52.63
C GLY A 762 22.14 -55.08 -51.21
N THR A 763 22.00 -56.26 -50.61
CA THR A 763 21.58 -56.42 -49.22
C THR A 763 22.80 -56.65 -48.34
N ILE A 764 23.11 -55.70 -47.45
CA ILE A 764 24.08 -55.91 -46.38
C ILE A 764 23.39 -56.77 -45.32
N LYS A 765 23.86 -58.00 -45.12
CA LYS A 765 23.44 -58.85 -43.99
C LYS A 765 24.50 -58.80 -42.91
N THR A 766 24.16 -58.19 -41.80
CA THR A 766 24.99 -58.13 -40.61
C THR A 766 24.56 -59.26 -39.66
N ASN A 767 25.50 -59.87 -38.94
CA ASN A 767 25.21 -60.82 -37.87
C ASN A 767 24.97 -60.13 -36.51
N HIS A 768 25.03 -58.80 -36.48
CA HIS A 768 24.76 -57.92 -35.35
C HIS A 768 24.07 -56.63 -35.82
N THR A 769 23.34 -55.96 -34.94
CA THR A 769 22.72 -54.66 -35.25
C THR A 769 23.82 -53.61 -35.46
N ILE A 770 23.81 -52.92 -36.61
CA ILE A 770 24.66 -51.75 -36.88
C ILE A 770 23.75 -50.52 -36.90
N ILE A 771 24.05 -49.54 -36.05
CA ILE A 771 23.37 -48.23 -36.05
C ILE A 771 24.36 -47.21 -36.63
N ALA A 772 24.09 -46.72 -37.84
CA ALA A 772 24.87 -45.66 -38.47
C ALA A 772 24.20 -44.31 -38.20
N THR A 773 24.83 -43.44 -37.40
CA THR A 773 24.29 -42.12 -37.04
C THR A 773 24.88 -40.97 -37.86
N LYS A 774 25.91 -41.24 -38.66
CA LYS A 774 26.54 -40.27 -39.58
C LYS A 774 27.28 -41.02 -40.70
N LEU A 775 27.11 -40.57 -41.94
CA LEU A 775 27.88 -41.02 -43.10
C LEU A 775 28.85 -39.90 -43.50
N TYR A 776 30.11 -40.22 -43.76
CA TYR A 776 31.09 -39.26 -44.28
C TYR A 776 31.48 -39.66 -45.70
N THR A 777 31.47 -38.71 -46.61
CA THR A 777 32.06 -38.83 -47.94
C THR A 777 33.33 -37.97 -47.98
N TYR A 778 34.46 -38.54 -48.38
CA TYR A 778 35.68 -37.77 -48.61
C TYR A 778 35.67 -37.16 -50.01
N HIS A 779 36.00 -35.87 -50.09
CA HIS A 779 36.20 -35.20 -51.36
C HIS A 779 37.52 -35.69 -51.98
N CYS A 780 37.47 -36.26 -53.18
CA CYS A 780 38.66 -36.55 -53.96
C CYS A 780 38.95 -35.32 -54.84
N GLU A 781 40.08 -34.65 -54.64
CA GLU A 781 40.55 -33.58 -55.53
C GLU A 781 40.58 -34.10 -56.98
N ASP A 782 40.16 -33.25 -57.92
CA ASP A 782 40.04 -33.51 -59.37
C ASP A 782 38.88 -34.39 -59.89
N THR A 783 37.94 -34.84 -59.03
CA THR A 783 36.79 -35.65 -59.51
C THR A 783 35.49 -34.88 -59.76
N GLY A 784 35.46 -33.56 -59.54
CA GLY A 784 34.29 -32.75 -59.86
C GLY A 784 33.06 -33.10 -59.03
N GLY A 785 33.23 -33.22 -57.71
CA GLY A 785 32.18 -33.19 -56.67
C GLY A 785 30.91 -33.99 -56.98
N HIS A 786 30.77 -35.18 -56.41
CA HIS A 786 29.47 -35.86 -56.40
C HIS A 786 28.59 -35.30 -55.28
N THR A 787 27.37 -34.95 -55.65
CA THR A 787 26.28 -34.64 -54.73
C THR A 787 25.69 -35.96 -54.24
N GLU A 788 25.77 -36.20 -52.94
CA GLU A 788 24.71 -36.77 -52.09
C GLU A 788 25.03 -36.48 -50.62
#